data_AF-A0A9D7U884-F1
#
_entry.id   AF-A0A9D7U884-F1
#
_cell.length_a   1.000
_cell.length_b   1.000
_cell.length_c   1.000
_cell.angle_alpha   90.00
_cell.angle_beta   90.00
_cell.angle_gamma   90.00
#
_symmetry.space_group_name_H-M   'P 1'
#
loop_
_entity.id
_entity.type
_entity.pdbx_description
1 polymer ?
#
loop_
_entity_poly.entity_id
_entity_poly.type
_entity_poly.pdbx_seq_one_letter_code
_entity_poly.pdbx_strand_id
1 'polypeptide(L)'
;MVLIVCEAFSQICPNPKYFCSNLNVNSDFVTYNSNFSTPTVINDNTFGTGGPNVNWGCITGGIQNETWLLVKVENLDPVGGELWIGTNNHVNINGSIWGPFSTTYFDACQAMFSGPIQCTDTQQELRLQLKNAFSGAYYLVGIRNESNLPDTYYINTMGGETSTTIKHFVPQVQNCELPTAEFVTDNFMIREEERQEFIPKIKFTGTPPFYFTIEDGVYEYTADNNLYDWRHFVHYSESFSIDLATVRNTCGTGKVIKNNIDYLVYSRDRRLVSCIPFDNSLDDQQSGQEFSNARFQYTEDRIGKVNNAIHLNGIDDYLEYSGRDLIGENYLISIWVKPEQISGTSQTILNLGSEHNSAQKLELIQNEFVFTCKLRGNRIYQTRIPSHNNVWQKLWISKDSSKVTIGSNYNHEESITQNDFEVPDYGINSKLFIGKNLLGTNFFTGSIDHFRYLSGSFNNSKIHELANQESCTVSFCDTIPKANLPGFRIDNPGVSEVYENVLFESFWLDRLVYQIGSQIPKITLAWTQNINPNQPYSGSNYSQYTFHMLNNEKYESINHLSGQCGSGFLADTMDFFTSPVQIRCYNFNDNTNDYFSNSTTSVGISYLNDGLGKSVSLNTNSTVSTIIKDGNPRNYSVSFRFKTSNLMVVNQKYEFFDFVTSGNFEDRLFLEKLNGNNYRIVFQKLQENYNFDFIVNNLDNSWHQLVLIFNSGNLFSVGNLKIYLDNKLFIDTKINFIFAYNIEFPFYIGKKTGSERNSFIGLLDDFKIFSGAINDTIVNRLFSSITECQYRICENLPGVVLPPLGEYIVDQGDMLKYSLKFSGRGPFDFKYNINGIEQINDYARLLNSIIPTQRTMPYKSGENYMVLNRIKNHCGLVELNDTIKFYVKPKLAECLPFNNQIIQPNYKGSNSTSVFLDSDRFGNFENAAKFSELSRYEFYDSTLKPTSINFSTWIKAENFDKIVLFRMGNILNYYSIYLLKTQSGLKIVANKNGEYFLNSTLRTFSSNSTLIPGQWYFISVQFLSNGYDIYINQNLDNSIRHQGGQYPSFYNYPLTYSIGSKYDNLNSFVGLMDNIKIISGIPNPQEISSLYLSNSCIFNFCPNSRVIPKTITSNSYYQALNPIETDANINAKTIIYSGKSILLKNGFEAKGTTFTAQIASCPN
;
A
#
# COMPACT_ATOMS: atom_id res chain seq x y z
N MET A 1 62.33 10.45 -5.29
CA MET A 1 62.27 11.82 -4.72
C MET A 1 61.59 11.69 -3.37
N VAL A 2 62.17 12.34 -2.37
CA VAL A 2 61.92 12.18 -0.92
C VAL A 2 60.66 12.98 -0.50
N LEU A 3 59.95 12.51 0.55
CA LEU A 3 59.59 13.26 1.79
C LEU A 3 58.10 13.22 2.30
N ILE A 4 57.90 12.48 3.42
CA ILE A 4 57.13 12.77 4.69
C ILE A 4 55.58 12.57 4.84
N VAL A 5 55.25 11.59 5.73
CA VAL A 5 54.33 11.49 6.92
C VAL A 5 52.86 11.98 6.90
N CYS A 6 51.90 11.08 7.19
CA CYS A 6 50.97 11.13 8.36
C CYS A 6 50.01 9.92 8.47
N GLU A 7 49.50 9.71 9.69
CA GLU A 7 48.87 8.53 10.31
C GLU A 7 47.42 8.17 9.90
N ALA A 8 46.99 6.99 10.38
CA ALA A 8 45.64 6.41 10.52
C ALA A 8 45.06 5.60 9.33
N PHE A 9 44.96 4.26 9.48
CA PHE A 9 43.70 3.51 9.68
C PHE A 9 43.91 1.97 9.74
N SER A 10 43.47 1.38 10.86
CA SER A 10 42.94 0.02 11.10
C SER A 10 43.68 -1.22 10.57
N GLN A 11 44.50 -1.85 11.42
CA GLN A 11 44.75 -3.30 11.42
C GLN A 11 43.90 -3.89 12.56
N ILE A 12 43.04 -4.88 12.30
CA ILE A 12 42.27 -5.54 13.37
C ILE A 12 42.56 -7.05 13.32
N CYS A 13 42.97 -7.65 14.43
CA CYS A 13 43.16 -9.10 14.55
C CYS A 13 42.00 -9.71 15.36
N PRO A 14 41.13 -10.58 14.79
CA PRO A 14 39.92 -11.05 15.47
C PRO A 14 40.10 -12.43 16.14
N ASN A 15 41.27 -12.73 16.70
CA ASN A 15 41.40 -13.88 17.58
C ASN A 15 42.42 -13.57 18.68
N PRO A 16 42.15 -13.78 19.98
CA PRO A 16 43.18 -13.72 21.01
C PRO A 16 44.31 -14.73 20.75
N LYS A 17 44.08 -15.72 19.87
CA LYS A 17 45.15 -16.53 19.29
C LYS A 17 46.20 -15.72 18.54
N TYR A 18 45.96 -14.53 17.99
CA TYR A 18 47.00 -13.82 17.23
C TYR A 18 48.05 -13.16 18.14
N PHE A 19 47.60 -12.46 19.20
CA PHE A 19 48.49 -11.98 20.26
C PHE A 19 49.17 -13.17 20.95
N CYS A 20 48.41 -14.23 21.23
CA CYS A 20 48.98 -15.39 21.88
C CYS A 20 49.87 -16.24 20.92
N SER A 21 49.70 -16.32 19.61
CA SER A 21 50.46 -17.28 18.76
C SER A 21 51.69 -16.70 18.09
N ASN A 22 51.80 -15.36 17.96
CA ASN A 22 52.80 -14.70 17.10
C ASN A 22 53.77 -13.75 17.83
N LEU A 23 53.74 -13.69 19.16
CA LEU A 23 54.65 -12.86 19.97
C LEU A 23 56.02 -13.55 20.11
N ASN A 24 56.88 -13.42 19.10
CA ASN A 24 58.30 -13.75 19.24
C ASN A 24 58.98 -12.55 19.95
N VAL A 25 59.28 -12.67 21.24
CA VAL A 25 59.76 -11.55 22.11
C VAL A 25 61.10 -10.93 21.64
N ASN A 26 61.73 -11.52 20.61
CA ASN A 26 62.91 -11.00 19.94
C ASN A 26 62.61 -10.08 18.74
N SER A 27 61.35 -9.79 18.40
CA SER A 27 60.98 -8.85 17.33
C SER A 27 60.74 -7.42 17.81
N ASP A 28 60.72 -6.49 16.85
CA ASP A 28 60.94 -5.06 17.02
C ASP A 28 59.88 -4.34 17.89
N PHE A 29 60.27 -3.99 19.13
CA PHE A 29 59.57 -2.99 19.91
C PHE A 29 59.92 -1.59 19.39
N VAL A 30 58.91 -0.76 19.17
CA VAL A 30 59.13 0.68 18.96
C VAL A 30 59.38 1.31 20.33
N THR A 31 60.52 1.99 20.46
CA THR A 31 60.94 2.63 21.71
C THR A 31 60.50 4.08 21.72
N TYR A 32 59.79 4.47 22.78
CA TYR A 32 59.31 5.82 23.01
C TYR A 32 59.98 6.43 24.25
N ASN A 33 60.36 7.70 24.16
CA ASN A 33 60.96 8.44 25.26
C ASN A 33 59.85 8.98 26.17
N SER A 34 59.61 8.29 27.30
CA SER A 34 58.66 8.66 28.38
C SER A 34 57.17 8.83 28.03
N ASN A 35 56.79 9.09 26.77
CA ASN A 35 55.41 9.23 26.34
C ASN A 35 55.11 8.49 25.02
N PHE A 36 53.96 7.85 24.93
CA PHE A 36 53.42 7.24 23.72
C PHE A 36 51.95 7.63 23.58
N SER A 37 51.51 7.93 22.36
CA SER A 37 50.11 8.23 22.07
C SER A 37 49.57 7.39 20.93
N THR A 38 48.32 6.94 21.04
CA THR A 38 47.62 6.20 19.99
C THR A 38 46.14 6.59 19.93
N PRO A 39 45.54 6.75 18.75
CA PRO A 39 44.13 7.12 18.63
C PRO A 39 43.19 6.10 19.28
N THR A 40 42.05 6.57 19.79
CA THR A 40 40.99 5.72 20.36
C THR A 40 40.27 4.93 19.29
N VAL A 41 39.89 3.70 19.61
CA VAL A 41 38.99 2.91 18.77
C VAL A 41 37.55 3.42 18.91
N ILE A 42 36.83 3.50 17.78
CA ILE A 42 35.39 3.81 17.68
C ILE A 42 34.69 2.86 16.69
N ASN A 43 33.36 2.78 16.74
CA ASN A 43 32.46 2.04 15.86
C ASN A 43 32.78 0.55 15.76
N ASP A 44 32.97 -0.11 16.89
CA ASP A 44 33.26 -1.54 17.01
C ASP A 44 34.58 -1.98 16.35
N ASN A 45 35.46 -1.02 16.05
CA ASN A 45 36.68 -1.22 15.27
C ASN A 45 37.87 -1.66 16.16
N THR A 46 37.72 -2.74 16.92
CA THR A 46 38.72 -3.19 17.91
C THR A 46 40.03 -3.66 17.26
N PHE A 47 41.20 -3.10 17.57
CA PHE A 47 42.51 -3.62 17.08
C PHE A 47 42.78 -5.07 17.54
N GLY A 48 42.13 -5.49 18.64
CA GLY A 48 41.92 -6.87 19.05
C GLY A 48 40.83 -6.91 20.12
N THR A 49 40.05 -7.99 20.20
CA THR A 49 39.11 -8.20 21.30
C THR A 49 39.73 -9.13 22.35
N GLY A 50 39.52 -8.82 23.63
CA GLY A 50 39.72 -9.78 24.70
C GLY A 50 38.87 -11.02 24.41
N GLY A 51 39.40 -12.22 24.66
CA GLY A 51 38.58 -13.43 24.60
C GLY A 51 37.36 -13.30 25.51
N PRO A 52 36.27 -14.04 25.26
CA PRO A 52 35.03 -13.95 26.05
C PRO A 52 35.20 -14.24 27.55
N ASN A 53 36.34 -14.82 27.92
CA ASN A 53 36.69 -15.17 29.30
C ASN A 53 37.68 -14.20 29.96
N VAL A 54 38.10 -13.11 29.28
CA VAL A 54 39.00 -12.12 29.89
C VAL A 54 38.34 -11.50 31.11
N ASN A 55 39.01 -11.61 32.26
CA ASN A 55 38.55 -10.98 33.48
C ASN A 55 39.05 -9.53 33.48
N TRP A 56 38.18 -8.59 33.11
CA TRP A 56 38.46 -7.16 33.10
C TRP A 56 38.47 -6.52 34.49
N GLY A 57 38.23 -7.28 35.57
CA GLY A 57 38.15 -6.77 36.93
C GLY A 57 36.85 -5.97 37.13
N CYS A 58 36.98 -4.67 37.30
CA CYS A 58 35.87 -3.77 37.67
C CYS A 58 35.05 -3.25 36.50
N ILE A 59 35.40 -3.58 35.25
CA ILE A 59 34.64 -3.18 34.07
C ILE A 59 33.56 -4.24 33.80
N THR A 60 32.29 -3.84 33.76
CA THR A 60 31.15 -4.76 33.53
C THR A 60 30.44 -4.47 32.19
N GLY A 61 30.34 -5.48 31.32
CA GLY A 61 29.49 -5.48 30.12
C GLY A 61 30.14 -5.01 28.80
N GLY A 62 29.88 -5.72 27.69
CA GLY A 62 30.16 -5.35 26.28
C GLY A 62 31.63 -5.43 25.79
N ILE A 63 31.87 -6.09 24.65
CA ILE A 63 33.19 -6.36 24.03
C ILE A 63 33.61 -5.33 22.95
N GLN A 64 33.00 -4.14 22.97
CA GLN A 64 33.15 -3.15 21.88
C GLN A 64 34.17 -2.07 22.22
N ASN A 65 34.87 -1.57 21.20
CA ASN A 65 35.84 -0.47 21.22
C ASN A 65 37.10 -0.67 22.09
N GLU A 66 37.67 -1.87 22.06
CA GLU A 66 38.86 -2.24 22.82
C GLU A 66 40.19 -1.93 22.09
N THR A 67 41.20 -1.59 22.89
CA THR A 67 42.60 -1.37 22.49
C THR A 67 43.50 -2.15 23.46
N TRP A 68 44.36 -3.01 22.93
CA TRP A 68 45.26 -3.84 23.72
C TRP A 68 46.72 -3.48 23.43
N LEU A 69 47.50 -3.23 24.48
CA LEU A 69 48.89 -2.79 24.39
C LEU A 69 49.77 -3.69 25.26
N LEU A 70 50.83 -4.24 24.69
CA LEU A 70 51.92 -4.85 25.46
C LEU A 70 53.02 -3.80 25.66
N VAL A 71 53.21 -3.39 26.90
CA VAL A 71 54.14 -2.34 27.30
C VAL A 71 55.29 -2.93 28.09
N LYS A 72 56.53 -2.72 27.65
CA LYS A 72 57.71 -2.96 28.48
C LYS A 72 58.21 -1.62 29.02
N VAL A 73 58.38 -1.54 30.33
CA VAL A 73 58.91 -0.34 30.99
C VAL A 73 60.38 -0.58 31.30
N GLU A 74 61.28 0.27 30.81
CA GLU A 74 62.73 0.20 31.09
C GLU A 74 63.22 1.52 31.70
N ASN A 75 64.24 1.44 32.56
CA ASN A 75 64.85 2.58 33.26
C ASN A 75 63.85 3.39 34.11
N LEU A 76 62.95 2.70 34.80
CA LEU A 76 62.04 3.32 35.75
C LEU A 76 62.70 3.44 37.14
N ASP A 77 62.54 4.60 37.80
CA ASP A 77 63.07 4.82 39.15
C ASP A 77 62.43 3.83 40.14
N PRO A 78 63.24 3.02 40.86
CA PRO A 78 62.73 2.02 41.80
C PRO A 78 61.95 2.59 43.00
N VAL A 79 61.97 3.91 43.25
CA VAL A 79 61.37 4.54 44.44
C VAL A 79 60.01 5.22 44.17
N GLY A 80 59.51 5.25 42.93
CA GLY A 80 58.21 5.89 42.70
C GLY A 80 57.74 6.01 41.25
N GLY A 81 58.27 5.21 40.33
CA GLY A 81 57.82 5.29 38.94
C GLY A 81 56.37 4.84 38.76
N GLU A 82 55.58 5.70 38.12
CA GLU A 82 54.18 5.45 37.83
C GLU A 82 53.94 5.39 36.31
N LEU A 83 53.16 4.40 35.85
CA LEU A 83 52.62 4.38 34.50
C LEU A 83 51.24 5.03 34.50
N TRP A 84 51.07 6.06 33.67
CA TRP A 84 49.85 6.84 33.54
C TRP A 84 49.20 6.60 32.19
N ILE A 85 47.89 6.39 32.16
CA ILE A 85 47.09 6.29 30.93
C ILE A 85 45.91 7.25 31.04
N GLY A 86 45.72 8.09 30.03
CA GLY A 86 44.60 9.04 29.96
C GLY A 86 44.28 9.51 28.53
N THR A 87 43.28 10.38 28.40
CA THR A 87 42.82 11.00 27.14
C THR A 87 42.74 12.53 27.30
N ASN A 88 42.69 13.28 26.19
CA ASN A 88 42.69 14.75 26.23
C ASN A 88 41.28 15.36 26.28
N ASN A 89 40.25 14.70 25.75
CA ASN A 89 38.94 15.30 25.48
C ASN A 89 37.80 14.72 26.33
N HIS A 90 38.07 14.29 27.57
CA HIS A 90 37.06 13.72 28.48
C HIS A 90 36.25 12.55 27.88
N VAL A 91 36.85 11.80 26.96
CA VAL A 91 36.26 10.57 26.42
C VAL A 91 36.12 9.55 27.55
N ASN A 92 34.90 9.03 27.73
CA ASN A 92 34.64 7.98 28.70
C ASN A 92 35.36 6.71 28.24
N ILE A 93 36.47 6.41 28.91
CA ILE A 93 37.28 5.23 28.65
C ILE A 93 37.29 4.37 29.90
N ASN A 94 37.45 3.06 29.76
CA ASN A 94 37.63 2.14 30.87
C ASN A 94 38.90 1.34 30.61
N GLY A 95 39.62 0.90 31.64
CA GLY A 95 40.85 0.14 31.38
C GLY A 95 41.31 -0.76 32.51
N SER A 96 42.17 -1.70 32.15
CA SER A 96 42.69 -2.75 33.02
C SER A 96 44.14 -3.07 32.68
N ILE A 97 44.97 -3.33 33.69
CA ILE A 97 46.39 -3.65 33.57
C ILE A 97 46.65 -5.02 34.20
N TRP A 98 47.35 -5.90 33.46
CA TRP A 98 47.87 -7.17 33.93
C TRP A 98 49.40 -7.15 33.91
N GLY A 99 50.04 -7.80 34.89
CA GLY A 99 51.50 -7.83 35.07
C GLY A 99 51.92 -7.63 36.53
N PRO A 100 53.20 -7.39 36.85
CA PRO A 100 54.35 -7.47 35.95
C PRO A 100 54.62 -8.91 35.48
N PHE A 101 55.05 -9.07 34.24
CA PHE A 101 55.57 -10.34 33.72
C PHE A 101 57.09 -10.27 33.62
N SER A 102 57.78 -11.32 34.08
CA SER A 102 59.24 -11.35 34.18
C SER A 102 59.91 -11.63 32.83
N THR A 103 59.53 -12.69 32.11
CA THR A 103 60.12 -13.00 30.78
C THR A 103 59.30 -14.00 29.93
N THR A 104 58.23 -14.62 30.42
CA THR A 104 57.55 -15.72 29.72
C THR A 104 56.14 -15.41 29.24
N TYR A 105 55.96 -15.57 27.93
CA TYR A 105 54.74 -15.45 27.14
C TYR A 105 53.51 -16.18 27.74
N PHE A 106 53.71 -17.35 28.36
CA PHE A 106 52.64 -18.20 28.85
C PHE A 106 51.89 -17.57 30.05
N ASP A 107 52.57 -16.72 30.82
CA ASP A 107 52.00 -16.09 32.01
C ASP A 107 51.05 -14.94 31.66
N ALA A 108 51.28 -14.23 30.55
CA ALA A 108 50.44 -13.09 30.14
C ALA A 108 49.04 -13.53 29.67
N CYS A 109 48.96 -14.60 28.85
CA CYS A 109 47.66 -15.11 28.38
C CYS A 109 46.86 -15.78 29.51
N GLN A 110 47.53 -16.46 30.46
CA GLN A 110 46.87 -16.99 31.66
C GLN A 110 46.45 -15.90 32.66
N ALA A 111 47.26 -14.85 32.80
CA ALA A 111 46.97 -13.75 33.71
C ALA A 111 45.74 -12.92 33.32
N MET A 112 45.40 -12.86 32.03
CA MET A 112 44.13 -12.25 31.58
C MET A 112 42.90 -12.92 32.20
N PHE A 113 43.00 -14.18 32.65
CA PHE A 113 41.93 -14.90 33.34
C PHE A 113 41.95 -14.68 34.86
N SER A 114 43.08 -14.31 35.46
CA SER A 114 43.22 -14.14 36.91
C SER A 114 42.76 -12.78 37.46
N GLY A 115 42.19 -11.93 36.61
CA GLY A 115 41.83 -10.55 36.94
C GLY A 115 43.04 -9.60 36.84
N PRO A 116 42.81 -8.31 36.55
CA PRO A 116 43.87 -7.34 36.41
C PRO A 116 44.42 -6.92 37.77
N ILE A 117 45.69 -6.53 37.82
CA ILE A 117 46.28 -5.95 39.03
C ILE A 117 45.74 -4.55 39.33
N GLN A 118 45.19 -3.89 38.32
CA GLN A 118 44.51 -2.62 38.43
C GLN A 118 43.48 -2.45 37.33
N CYS A 119 42.33 -1.89 37.67
CA CYS A 119 41.29 -1.49 36.72
C CYS A 119 40.64 -0.19 37.19
N THR A 120 39.93 0.51 36.31
CA THR A 120 39.10 1.67 36.68
C THR A 120 37.83 1.73 35.83
N ASP A 121 36.74 2.21 36.44
CA ASP A 121 35.37 2.34 35.87
C ASP A 121 34.79 3.77 36.07
N THR A 122 35.65 4.78 36.26
CA THR A 122 35.19 6.13 36.64
C THR A 122 35.05 7.08 35.45
N GLN A 123 33.82 7.45 35.10
CA GLN A 123 33.45 8.16 33.86
C GLN A 123 33.90 9.64 33.69
N GLN A 124 34.77 10.21 34.53
CA GLN A 124 35.02 11.68 34.45
C GLN A 124 36.47 12.18 34.41
N GLU A 125 37.49 11.34 34.52
CA GLU A 125 38.88 11.69 34.18
C GLU A 125 39.70 10.41 34.40
N LEU A 126 39.93 9.62 33.34
CA LEU A 126 40.70 8.40 33.54
C LEU A 126 42.17 8.73 33.76
N ARG A 127 42.62 8.38 34.96
CA ARG A 127 44.03 8.24 35.30
C ARG A 127 44.21 6.80 35.76
N LEU A 128 44.50 5.90 34.83
CA LEU A 128 44.97 4.57 35.20
C LEU A 128 46.42 4.72 35.65
N GLN A 129 46.64 4.54 36.96
CA GLN A 129 47.91 4.84 37.61
C GLN A 129 48.51 3.58 38.23
N LEU A 130 49.43 2.93 37.52
CA LEU A 130 50.13 1.77 38.06
C LEU A 130 51.21 2.22 39.04
N LYS A 131 50.92 2.07 40.34
CA LYS A 131 51.88 2.33 41.42
C LYS A 131 52.83 1.14 41.56
N ASN A 132 54.13 1.41 41.63
CA ASN A 132 55.20 0.41 41.73
C ASN A 132 55.40 -0.42 40.45
N ALA A 133 55.44 0.24 39.29
CA ALA A 133 55.96 -0.44 38.10
C ALA A 133 57.45 -0.78 38.29
N PHE A 134 57.93 -1.86 37.71
CA PHE A 134 59.34 -2.28 37.82
C PHE A 134 60.04 -2.14 36.48
N SER A 135 61.26 -1.60 36.50
CA SER A 135 62.12 -1.56 35.31
C SER A 135 62.42 -2.97 34.81
N GLY A 136 62.27 -3.18 33.50
CA GLY A 136 62.44 -4.45 32.81
C GLY A 136 61.17 -5.31 32.72
N ALA A 137 60.10 -4.97 33.42
CA ALA A 137 58.86 -5.73 33.43
C ALA A 137 57.96 -5.43 32.23
N TYR A 138 57.17 -6.44 31.85
CA TYR A 138 56.12 -6.32 30.85
C TYR A 138 54.76 -6.18 31.52
N TYR A 139 53.91 -5.34 30.93
CA TYR A 139 52.53 -5.12 31.34
C TYR A 139 51.63 -5.23 30.12
N LEU A 140 50.50 -5.91 30.29
CA LEU A 140 49.43 -5.92 29.30
C LEU A 140 48.38 -4.91 29.73
N VAL A 141 48.01 -4.01 28.84
CA VAL A 141 47.07 -2.93 29.09
C VAL A 141 45.90 -3.08 28.13
N GLY A 142 44.69 -3.25 28.68
CA GLY A 142 43.44 -3.21 27.92
C GLY A 142 42.73 -1.89 28.20
N ILE A 143 42.32 -1.19 27.15
CA ILE A 143 41.59 0.08 27.22
C ILE A 143 40.32 -0.05 26.38
N ARG A 144 39.20 0.48 26.85
CA ARG A 144 37.91 0.48 26.20
C ARG A 144 37.41 1.90 26.04
N ASN A 145 36.94 2.28 24.85
CA ASN A 145 36.27 3.58 24.63
C ASN A 145 34.76 3.41 24.67
N GLU A 146 34.16 3.67 25.82
CA GLU A 146 32.71 3.53 26.03
C GLU A 146 31.91 4.67 25.41
N SER A 147 32.52 5.85 25.27
CA SER A 147 31.83 7.00 24.66
C SER A 147 31.65 6.86 23.15
N ASN A 148 32.41 5.96 22.51
CA ASN A 148 32.47 5.83 21.05
C ASN A 148 32.85 7.14 20.31
N LEU A 149 33.51 8.08 21.01
CA LEU A 149 33.96 9.35 20.44
C LEU A 149 35.45 9.26 20.08
N PRO A 150 35.89 9.87 18.96
CA PRO A 150 37.29 9.89 18.56
C PRO A 150 38.14 10.78 19.49
N ASP A 151 39.26 10.24 19.98
CA ASP A 151 40.28 10.96 20.75
C ASP A 151 41.65 10.24 20.64
N THR A 152 42.62 10.59 21.49
CA THR A 152 43.93 9.95 21.57
C THR A 152 44.22 9.50 23.00
N TYR A 153 44.62 8.24 23.17
CA TYR A 153 45.19 7.73 24.41
C TYR A 153 46.63 8.20 24.54
N TYR A 154 47.03 8.60 25.74
CA TYR A 154 48.41 8.90 26.10
C TYR A 154 48.84 7.97 27.22
N ILE A 155 49.96 7.29 27.03
CA ILE A 155 50.67 6.56 28.07
C ILE A 155 51.91 7.36 28.42
N ASN A 156 52.04 7.74 29.69
CA ASN A 156 53.12 8.59 30.17
C ASN A 156 53.73 8.00 31.44
N THR A 157 55.03 8.15 31.66
CA THR A 157 55.68 7.78 32.92
C THR A 157 55.96 9.02 33.75
N MET A 158 55.40 9.11 34.96
CA MET A 158 55.67 10.20 35.89
C MET A 158 56.63 9.73 37.00
N GLY A 159 57.68 10.51 37.27
CA GLY A 159 58.50 10.33 38.49
C GLY A 159 59.98 9.95 38.35
N GLY A 160 60.74 10.52 37.41
CA GLY A 160 62.20 10.42 37.44
C GLY A 160 62.90 11.25 36.35
N GLU A 161 63.97 11.96 36.70
CA GLU A 161 64.76 12.74 35.73
C GLU A 161 65.40 11.81 34.68
N THR A 162 64.88 11.89 33.45
CA THR A 162 65.49 11.51 32.17
C THR A 162 66.08 10.10 32.06
N SER A 163 65.25 9.09 31.75
CA SER A 163 65.62 7.97 30.84
C SER A 163 64.57 6.85 30.71
N THR A 164 63.39 6.97 31.35
CA THR A 164 62.37 5.91 31.24
C THR A 164 61.89 5.75 29.79
N THR A 165 62.07 4.54 29.26
CA THR A 165 61.68 4.18 27.90
C THR A 165 60.51 3.23 27.93
N ILE A 166 59.46 3.58 27.19
CA ILE A 166 58.28 2.74 26.97
C ILE A 166 58.51 2.02 25.65
N LYS A 167 58.49 0.70 25.66
CA LYS A 167 58.58 -0.12 24.45
C LYS A 167 57.20 -0.70 24.14
N HIS A 168 56.69 -0.39 22.94
CA HIS A 168 55.42 -0.89 22.43
C HIS A 168 55.67 -1.87 21.27
N PHE A 169 55.08 -3.05 21.35
CA PHE A 169 55.19 -4.07 20.32
C PHE A 169 54.39 -3.67 19.07
N VAL A 170 55.06 -3.54 17.92
CA VAL A 170 54.41 -3.30 16.62
C VAL A 170 54.79 -4.46 15.70
N PRO A 171 53.87 -5.37 15.34
CA PRO A 171 54.22 -6.49 14.48
C PRO A 171 54.66 -5.99 13.11
N GLN A 172 55.94 -6.20 12.76
CA GLN A 172 56.46 -5.94 11.42
C GLN A 172 55.91 -7.00 10.45
N VAL A 173 54.95 -6.62 9.61
CA VAL A 173 54.42 -7.50 8.55
C VAL A 173 55.35 -7.40 7.33
N GLN A 174 56.41 -8.23 7.28
CA GLN A 174 57.25 -8.33 6.08
C GLN A 174 56.60 -9.28 5.05
N ASN A 175 56.37 -8.74 3.84
CA ASN A 175 55.89 -9.43 2.62
C ASN A 175 54.55 -10.16 2.76
N CYS A 176 53.45 -9.42 2.90
CA CYS A 176 52.14 -10.02 2.66
C CYS A 176 51.31 -9.16 1.71
N GLU A 177 50.46 -9.83 0.94
CA GLU A 177 49.65 -9.23 -0.12
C GLU A 177 48.26 -8.91 0.42
N LEU A 178 47.74 -7.72 0.09
CA LEU A 178 46.36 -7.32 0.40
C LEU A 178 45.39 -8.31 -0.25
N PRO A 179 44.28 -8.66 0.41
CA PRO A 179 43.43 -9.70 -0.09
C PRO A 179 42.49 -9.21 -1.20
N THR A 180 41.97 -10.14 -1.99
CA THR A 180 40.75 -9.91 -2.76
C THR A 180 39.74 -10.99 -2.48
N ALA A 181 38.45 -10.70 -2.64
CA ALA A 181 37.37 -11.70 -2.56
C ALA A 181 36.45 -11.55 -3.76
N GLU A 182 36.05 -12.68 -4.35
CA GLU A 182 35.06 -12.74 -5.43
C GLU A 182 34.19 -14.00 -5.27
N PHE A 183 32.91 -13.88 -5.58
CA PHE A 183 32.05 -15.04 -5.75
C PHE A 183 32.41 -15.77 -7.05
N VAL A 184 32.62 -17.09 -6.97
CA VAL A 184 32.90 -17.96 -8.14
C VAL A 184 31.77 -18.94 -8.43
N THR A 185 30.66 -18.81 -7.72
CA THR A 185 29.43 -19.55 -7.98
C THR A 185 28.53 -18.72 -8.89
N ASP A 186 28.03 -19.33 -9.95
CA ASP A 186 27.05 -18.70 -10.84
C ASP A 186 25.70 -18.50 -10.12
N ASN A 187 24.86 -17.63 -10.67
CA ASN A 187 23.48 -17.45 -10.21
C ASN A 187 22.76 -18.80 -10.10
N PHE A 188 21.99 -18.96 -9.04
CA PHE A 188 21.37 -20.23 -8.68
C PHE A 188 19.86 -20.11 -8.69
N MET A 189 19.21 -20.91 -9.54
CA MET A 189 17.75 -20.93 -9.67
C MET A 189 17.21 -22.22 -9.07
N ILE A 190 16.33 -22.10 -8.09
CA ILE A 190 15.75 -23.23 -7.38
C ILE A 190 14.22 -23.13 -7.34
N ARG A 191 13.54 -24.28 -7.27
CA ARG A 191 12.10 -24.31 -7.00
C ARG A 191 11.84 -24.18 -5.49
N GLU A 192 10.80 -23.44 -5.09
CA GLU A 192 10.42 -23.23 -3.67
C GLU A 192 10.34 -24.57 -2.89
N GLU A 193 9.92 -25.63 -3.56
CA GLU A 193 9.78 -26.99 -3.04
C GLU A 193 11.06 -27.87 -3.08
N GLU A 194 12.13 -27.49 -3.80
CA GLU A 194 13.31 -28.37 -3.98
C GLU A 194 14.25 -28.43 -2.79
N ARG A 195 14.14 -27.52 -1.80
CA ARG A 195 14.93 -27.44 -0.56
C ARG A 195 16.38 -27.96 -0.69
N GLN A 196 17.08 -27.57 -1.75
CA GLN A 196 18.48 -27.93 -1.93
C GLN A 196 19.37 -26.97 -1.15
N GLU A 197 20.40 -27.53 -0.53
CA GLU A 197 21.46 -26.78 0.12
C GLU A 197 22.27 -26.06 -0.97
N PHE A 198 22.13 -24.73 -1.03
CA PHE A 198 22.96 -23.89 -1.88
C PHE A 198 24.19 -23.45 -1.10
N ILE A 199 25.37 -23.86 -1.58
CA ILE A 199 26.67 -23.56 -0.97
C ILE A 199 27.47 -22.72 -1.96
N PRO A 200 27.34 -21.38 -1.91
CA PRO A 200 28.15 -20.50 -2.74
C PRO A 200 29.63 -20.59 -2.33
N LYS A 201 30.50 -20.44 -3.32
CA LYS A 201 31.95 -20.51 -3.18
C LYS A 201 32.54 -19.12 -3.36
N ILE A 202 33.39 -18.74 -2.42
CA ILE A 202 34.12 -17.48 -2.44
C ILE A 202 35.58 -17.79 -2.66
N LYS A 203 36.19 -17.11 -3.63
CA LYS A 203 37.61 -17.22 -3.93
C LYS A 203 38.34 -16.01 -3.38
N PHE A 204 39.45 -16.26 -2.70
CA PHE A 204 40.33 -15.26 -2.12
C PHE A 204 41.69 -15.23 -2.84
N THR A 205 42.30 -14.05 -2.89
CA THR A 205 43.74 -13.88 -3.16
C THR A 205 44.38 -13.12 -2.01
N GLY A 206 45.72 -13.12 -1.91
CA GLY A 206 46.47 -12.56 -0.78
C GLY A 206 46.93 -13.63 0.22
N THR A 207 47.50 -13.20 1.35
CA THR A 207 47.98 -14.13 2.39
C THR A 207 46.85 -14.47 3.38
N PRO A 208 46.45 -15.74 3.58
CA PRO A 208 45.46 -16.12 4.60
C PRO A 208 46.01 -15.90 6.03
N PRO A 209 45.14 -15.84 7.07
CA PRO A 209 43.68 -16.01 7.03
C PRO A 209 42.95 -14.78 6.46
N PHE A 210 41.84 -15.03 5.76
CA PHE A 210 40.94 -14.01 5.23
C PHE A 210 39.75 -13.82 6.17
N TYR A 211 39.35 -12.57 6.36
CA TYR A 211 38.15 -12.17 7.10
C TYR A 211 37.25 -11.40 6.15
N PHE A 212 35.97 -11.76 6.07
CA PHE A 212 35.05 -11.13 5.13
C PHE A 212 33.63 -11.00 5.68
N THR A 213 32.87 -10.05 5.15
CA THR A 213 31.46 -9.82 5.52
C THR A 213 30.56 -9.89 4.28
N ILE A 214 29.30 -10.24 4.50
CA ILE A 214 28.22 -10.20 3.50
C ILE A 214 27.38 -8.93 3.79
N GLU A 215 26.83 -8.27 2.77
CA GLU A 215 26.23 -6.91 2.83
C GLU A 215 25.02 -6.79 3.79
N ASP A 216 24.43 -7.90 4.24
CA ASP A 216 23.44 -7.96 5.33
C ASP A 216 24.04 -7.64 6.73
N GLY A 217 25.38 -7.57 6.83
CA GLY A 217 26.09 -6.66 7.72
C GLY A 217 26.25 -7.02 9.20
N VAL A 218 25.85 -8.22 9.66
CA VAL A 218 25.92 -8.55 11.10
C VAL A 218 27.05 -9.52 11.48
N TYR A 219 27.59 -10.30 10.54
CA TYR A 219 28.56 -11.37 10.85
C TYR A 219 29.80 -11.32 9.95
N GLU A 220 30.98 -11.40 10.57
CA GLU A 220 32.28 -11.58 9.90
C GLU A 220 32.65 -13.06 9.88
N TYR A 221 33.04 -13.57 8.72
CA TYR A 221 33.44 -14.95 8.48
C TYR A 221 34.96 -15.05 8.30
N THR A 222 35.53 -16.21 8.63
CA THR A 222 36.97 -16.49 8.47
C THR A 222 37.19 -17.62 7.47
N ALA A 223 38.13 -17.43 6.54
CA ALA A 223 38.58 -18.44 5.60
C ALA A 223 40.12 -18.60 5.69
N ASP A 224 40.57 -19.82 5.97
CA ASP A 224 42.01 -20.14 6.05
C ASP A 224 42.62 -20.51 4.68
N ASN A 225 41.79 -20.65 3.65
CA ASN A 225 42.17 -21.09 2.31
C ASN A 225 41.68 -20.11 1.23
N ASN A 226 42.32 -20.14 0.06
CA ASN A 226 41.97 -19.29 -1.10
C ASN A 226 40.61 -19.64 -1.74
N LEU A 227 39.94 -20.70 -1.28
CA LEU A 227 38.59 -21.06 -1.70
C LEU A 227 37.82 -21.47 -0.45
N TYR A 228 36.64 -20.90 -0.28
CA TYR A 228 35.78 -21.12 0.88
C TYR A 228 34.37 -21.49 0.45
N ASP A 229 33.90 -22.64 0.89
CA ASP A 229 32.51 -23.06 0.78
C ASP A 229 31.72 -22.37 1.89
N TRP A 230 30.91 -21.35 1.57
CA TRP A 230 30.12 -20.64 2.58
C TRP A 230 28.87 -21.45 2.95
N ARG A 231 29.04 -22.38 3.90
CA ARG A 231 27.99 -23.33 4.36
C ARG A 231 27.06 -22.72 5.39
N HIS A 232 26.49 -21.55 5.10
CA HIS A 232 25.32 -21.10 5.84
C HIS A 232 24.09 -21.71 5.17
N PHE A 233 23.35 -22.57 5.87
CA PHE A 233 22.13 -23.18 5.31
C PHE A 233 21.13 -22.07 5.04
N VAL A 234 20.91 -21.76 3.77
CA VAL A 234 19.91 -20.79 3.36
C VAL A 234 18.66 -21.51 2.85
N HIS A 235 17.65 -21.65 3.72
CA HIS A 235 16.32 -22.09 3.33
C HIS A 235 15.39 -20.88 3.26
N TYR A 236 15.47 -20.11 2.18
CA TYR A 236 14.49 -19.05 1.93
C TYR A 236 13.49 -19.51 0.87
N SER A 237 12.21 -19.28 1.15
CA SER A 237 11.08 -19.44 0.22
C SER A 237 10.97 -18.25 -0.77
N GLU A 238 11.94 -17.34 -0.74
CA GLU A 238 11.95 -16.07 -1.47
C GLU A 238 13.28 -15.89 -2.18
N SER A 239 13.26 -15.18 -3.30
CA SER A 239 14.47 -14.82 -4.04
C SER A 239 15.25 -13.73 -3.30
N PHE A 240 16.58 -13.81 -3.29
CA PHE A 240 17.44 -12.81 -2.66
C PHE A 240 18.79 -12.73 -3.39
N SER A 241 19.47 -11.58 -3.28
CA SER A 241 20.82 -11.39 -3.79
C SER A 241 21.81 -11.40 -2.62
N ILE A 242 23.00 -11.94 -2.86
CA ILE A 242 24.07 -12.03 -1.87
C ILE A 242 25.25 -11.22 -2.37
N ASP A 243 25.67 -10.26 -1.56
CA ASP A 243 26.78 -9.35 -1.87
C ASP A 243 27.90 -9.46 -0.85
N LEU A 244 29.15 -9.45 -1.32
CA LEU A 244 30.34 -9.33 -0.46
C LEU A 244 30.53 -7.86 -0.08
N ALA A 245 30.59 -7.55 1.22
CA ALA A 245 30.77 -6.18 1.70
C ALA A 245 32.24 -5.83 1.91
N THR A 246 32.96 -6.60 2.73
CA THR A 246 34.37 -6.34 3.01
C THR A 246 35.20 -7.62 2.98
N VAL A 247 36.50 -7.49 2.68
CA VAL A 247 37.51 -8.55 2.86
C VAL A 247 38.79 -7.94 3.43
N ARG A 248 39.44 -8.62 4.37
CA ARG A 248 40.71 -8.20 5.00
C ARG A 248 41.53 -9.41 5.44
N ASN A 249 42.82 -9.21 5.64
CA ASN A 249 43.75 -10.21 6.19
C ASN A 249 44.75 -9.50 7.12
N THR A 250 45.82 -10.19 7.51
CA THR A 250 46.89 -9.63 8.36
C THR A 250 47.63 -8.44 7.74
N CYS A 251 47.50 -8.22 6.43
CA CYS A 251 48.06 -7.07 5.72
C CYS A 251 47.14 -5.86 5.62
N GLY A 252 45.87 -6.01 5.98
CA GLY A 252 44.88 -4.92 5.94
C GLY A 252 43.66 -5.25 5.10
N THR A 253 42.90 -4.21 4.78
CA THR A 253 41.64 -4.31 4.03
C THR A 253 41.92 -4.43 2.54
N GLY A 254 41.36 -5.47 1.94
CA GLY A 254 41.49 -5.81 0.54
C GLY A 254 40.39 -5.24 -0.35
N LYS A 255 40.36 -5.71 -1.60
CA LYS A 255 39.35 -5.33 -2.59
C LYS A 255 38.33 -6.45 -2.81
N VAL A 256 37.04 -6.14 -2.63
CA VAL A 256 35.97 -7.01 -3.10
C VAL A 256 35.80 -6.79 -4.61
N ILE A 257 35.84 -7.86 -5.39
CA ILE A 257 35.46 -7.83 -6.81
C ILE A 257 33.95 -8.05 -6.82
N LYS A 258 33.20 -7.03 -7.26
CA LYS A 258 31.75 -6.98 -7.10
C LYS A 258 31.08 -7.86 -8.14
N ASN A 259 30.64 -9.04 -7.71
CA ASN A 259 29.81 -9.97 -8.45
C ASN A 259 28.73 -10.43 -7.46
N ASN A 260 27.54 -9.85 -7.56
CA ASN A 260 26.38 -10.32 -6.82
C ASN A 260 26.02 -11.74 -7.30
N ILE A 261 25.66 -12.62 -6.37
CA ILE A 261 24.99 -13.89 -6.73
C ILE A 261 23.50 -13.70 -6.47
N ASP A 262 22.68 -14.00 -7.47
CA ASP A 262 21.24 -14.06 -7.32
C ASP A 262 20.79 -15.50 -7.01
N TYR A 263 20.08 -15.67 -5.89
CA TYR A 263 19.34 -16.88 -5.55
C TYR A 263 17.87 -16.66 -5.93
N LEU A 264 17.43 -17.31 -7.01
CA LEU A 264 16.10 -17.12 -7.58
C LEU A 264 15.19 -18.30 -7.22
N VAL A 265 14.17 -18.04 -6.41
CA VAL A 265 13.09 -18.98 -6.08
C VAL A 265 11.88 -18.72 -6.98
N TYR A 266 11.45 -19.71 -7.76
CA TYR A 266 10.25 -19.61 -8.60
C TYR A 266 9.21 -20.70 -8.28
N SER A 267 7.93 -20.33 -8.34
CA SER A 267 6.77 -21.24 -8.23
C SER A 267 6.19 -21.47 -9.63
N ARG A 268 5.90 -22.72 -10.01
CA ARG A 268 5.30 -22.98 -11.34
C ARG A 268 3.80 -22.67 -11.27
N ASP A 269 3.44 -21.51 -11.81
CA ASP A 269 2.07 -21.12 -12.11
C ASP A 269 1.32 -22.18 -12.92
N ARG A 270 0.00 -22.24 -12.69
CA ARG A 270 -0.93 -23.05 -13.49
C ARG A 270 -0.76 -22.70 -14.96
N ARG A 271 -0.31 -23.64 -15.78
CA ARG A 271 -0.10 -23.40 -17.22
C ARG A 271 -0.35 -24.65 -18.03
N LEU A 272 -0.72 -24.46 -19.30
CA LEU A 272 -0.74 -25.52 -20.29
C LEU A 272 0.71 -25.81 -20.67
N VAL A 273 1.17 -27.02 -20.37
CA VAL A 273 2.55 -27.45 -20.62
C VAL A 273 2.67 -28.11 -21.99
N SER A 274 1.66 -28.88 -22.37
CA SER A 274 1.64 -29.63 -23.62
C SER A 274 0.22 -29.74 -24.14
N CYS A 275 0.05 -29.56 -25.46
CA CYS A 275 -1.23 -29.76 -26.14
C CYS A 275 -1.03 -30.28 -27.56
N ILE A 276 -1.58 -31.45 -27.84
CA ILE A 276 -1.51 -32.09 -29.15
C ILE A 276 -2.94 -32.39 -29.63
N PRO A 277 -3.45 -31.64 -30.62
CA PRO A 277 -4.79 -31.82 -31.16
C PRO A 277 -4.89 -32.95 -32.20
N PHE A 278 -3.77 -33.48 -32.69
CA PHE A 278 -3.68 -34.52 -33.75
C PHE A 278 -4.29 -34.11 -35.10
N ASP A 279 -4.27 -32.82 -35.45
CA ASP A 279 -4.86 -32.23 -36.66
C ASP A 279 -3.96 -32.34 -37.90
N ASN A 280 -3.62 -33.57 -38.30
CA ASN A 280 -2.54 -33.92 -39.25
C ASN A 280 -1.13 -33.58 -38.77
N SER A 281 -0.96 -33.23 -37.49
CA SER A 281 0.34 -32.97 -36.88
C SER A 281 0.48 -33.68 -35.53
N LEU A 282 1.73 -34.02 -35.19
CA LEU A 282 2.13 -34.49 -33.85
C LEU A 282 2.80 -33.38 -33.03
N ASP A 283 2.83 -32.16 -33.55
CA ASP A 283 3.51 -31.05 -32.91
C ASP A 283 2.77 -30.68 -31.63
N ASP A 284 3.52 -30.57 -30.54
CA ASP A 284 3.02 -29.91 -29.35
C ASP A 284 2.91 -28.41 -29.63
N GLN A 285 1.68 -27.92 -29.69
CA GLN A 285 1.38 -26.52 -29.98
C GLN A 285 1.89 -25.55 -28.90
N GLN A 286 2.35 -26.05 -27.74
CA GLN A 286 2.94 -25.23 -26.68
C GLN A 286 4.47 -25.24 -26.68
N SER A 287 5.09 -26.42 -26.81
CA SER A 287 6.55 -26.55 -26.71
C SER A 287 7.26 -26.49 -28.07
N GLY A 288 6.53 -26.72 -29.17
CA GLY A 288 7.10 -26.90 -30.50
C GLY A 288 7.89 -28.19 -30.68
N GLN A 289 7.85 -29.12 -29.72
CA GLN A 289 8.48 -30.43 -29.84
C GLN A 289 7.54 -31.42 -30.54
N GLU A 290 8.08 -32.22 -31.46
CA GLU A 290 7.36 -33.33 -32.09
C GLU A 290 7.52 -34.62 -31.29
N PHE A 291 6.52 -35.51 -31.36
CA PHE A 291 6.71 -36.89 -30.90
C PHE A 291 7.74 -37.62 -31.77
N SER A 292 8.63 -38.35 -31.12
CA SER A 292 9.56 -39.27 -31.74
C SER A 292 8.98 -40.70 -31.84
N ASN A 293 9.57 -41.54 -32.69
CA ASN A 293 9.24 -42.97 -32.83
C ASN A 293 7.75 -43.27 -33.07
N ALA A 294 7.09 -42.45 -33.88
CA ALA A 294 5.65 -42.53 -34.08
C ALA A 294 5.27 -43.64 -35.08
N ARG A 295 4.57 -44.68 -34.60
CA ARG A 295 3.90 -45.71 -35.42
C ARG A 295 2.41 -45.64 -35.14
N PHE A 296 1.63 -45.18 -36.11
CA PHE A 296 0.19 -44.96 -36.00
C PHE A 296 -0.41 -44.70 -37.38
N GLN A 297 -1.73 -44.68 -37.47
CA GLN A 297 -2.47 -44.20 -38.65
C GLN A 297 -3.36 -43.02 -38.28
N TYR A 298 -3.40 -41.98 -39.10
CA TYR A 298 -4.41 -40.93 -38.93
C TYR A 298 -5.81 -41.48 -39.22
N THR A 299 -6.80 -41.07 -38.43
CA THR A 299 -8.20 -41.51 -38.52
C THR A 299 -9.17 -40.35 -38.27
N GLU A 300 -10.47 -40.63 -38.31
CA GLU A 300 -11.52 -39.67 -37.99
C GLU A 300 -11.56 -39.36 -36.48
N ASP A 301 -11.66 -38.07 -36.14
CA ASP A 301 -11.79 -37.61 -34.75
C ASP A 301 -13.20 -37.84 -34.17
N ARG A 302 -13.42 -37.32 -32.95
CA ARG A 302 -14.72 -37.41 -32.25
C ARG A 302 -15.88 -36.71 -32.93
N ILE A 303 -15.63 -35.82 -33.89
CA ILE A 303 -16.64 -35.09 -34.67
C ILE A 303 -16.67 -35.51 -36.15
N GLY A 304 -15.95 -36.58 -36.52
CA GLY A 304 -15.93 -37.13 -37.87
C GLY A 304 -15.01 -36.39 -38.85
N LYS A 305 -14.08 -35.55 -38.38
CA LYS A 305 -13.07 -34.95 -39.25
C LYS A 305 -11.96 -35.94 -39.51
N VAL A 306 -11.70 -36.20 -40.78
CA VAL A 306 -10.64 -37.10 -41.25
C VAL A 306 -9.27 -36.54 -40.88
N ASN A 307 -8.37 -37.43 -40.44
CA ASN A 307 -7.01 -37.15 -40.02
C ASN A 307 -6.84 -36.17 -38.84
N ASN A 308 -7.83 -36.13 -37.95
CA ASN A 308 -7.78 -35.31 -36.74
C ASN A 308 -7.63 -36.15 -35.46
N ALA A 309 -7.38 -37.44 -35.60
CA ALA A 309 -7.08 -38.36 -34.52
C ALA A 309 -6.06 -39.38 -35.00
N ILE A 310 -5.47 -40.09 -34.05
CA ILE A 310 -4.58 -41.22 -34.34
C ILE A 310 -5.28 -42.54 -33.98
N HIS A 311 -5.00 -43.58 -34.75
CA HIS A 311 -5.39 -44.95 -34.51
C HIS A 311 -4.13 -45.79 -34.25
N LEU A 312 -4.18 -46.62 -33.21
CA LEU A 312 -3.12 -47.50 -32.75
C LEU A 312 -3.59 -48.95 -32.87
N ASN A 313 -2.78 -49.80 -33.51
CA ASN A 313 -3.11 -51.19 -33.85
C ASN A 313 -3.05 -52.19 -32.67
N GLY A 314 -2.52 -51.79 -31.51
CA GLY A 314 -2.29 -52.65 -30.34
C GLY A 314 -1.24 -53.76 -30.50
N ILE A 315 -0.34 -53.64 -31.48
CA ILE A 315 0.76 -54.57 -31.72
C ILE A 315 2.09 -53.88 -31.45
N ASP A 316 2.36 -52.77 -32.14
CA ASP A 316 3.62 -52.03 -32.08
C ASP A 316 3.47 -50.52 -32.28
N ASP A 317 2.24 -50.05 -32.42
CA ASP A 317 1.92 -48.63 -32.58
C ASP A 317 2.03 -47.87 -31.25
N TYR A 318 2.79 -46.77 -31.24
CA TYR A 318 2.91 -45.84 -30.11
C TYR A 318 3.49 -44.49 -30.54
N LEU A 319 3.42 -43.52 -29.62
CA LEU A 319 4.13 -42.24 -29.68
C LEU A 319 5.05 -42.07 -28.47
N GLU A 320 6.20 -41.41 -28.66
CA GLU A 320 7.16 -41.11 -27.58
C GLU A 320 7.50 -39.62 -27.53
N TYR A 321 7.35 -38.99 -26.35
CA TYR A 321 7.63 -37.57 -26.10
C TYR A 321 8.56 -37.38 -24.91
N SER A 322 9.38 -36.33 -24.94
CA SER A 322 10.29 -35.99 -23.85
C SER A 322 9.49 -35.61 -22.60
N GLY A 323 9.56 -36.42 -21.56
CA GLY A 323 8.81 -36.21 -20.32
C GLY A 323 9.34 -35.05 -19.48
N ARG A 324 10.49 -34.44 -19.83
CA ARG A 324 11.16 -33.39 -19.04
C ARG A 324 10.22 -32.23 -18.71
N ASP A 325 9.39 -31.81 -19.67
CA ASP A 325 8.51 -30.66 -19.48
C ASP A 325 7.25 -31.01 -18.66
N LEU A 326 6.86 -32.30 -18.70
CA LEU A 326 5.67 -32.90 -18.07
C LEU A 326 5.91 -33.35 -16.62
N ILE A 327 7.01 -32.90 -16.00
CA ILE A 327 7.32 -33.19 -14.60
C ILE A 327 6.62 -32.12 -13.74
N GLY A 328 5.55 -32.51 -13.07
CA GLY A 328 4.79 -31.66 -12.15
C GLY A 328 4.36 -32.39 -10.88
N GLU A 329 4.34 -31.68 -9.76
CA GLU A 329 3.81 -32.22 -8.50
C GLU A 329 2.30 -32.28 -8.52
N ASN A 330 1.66 -31.26 -9.07
CA ASN A 330 0.22 -31.18 -9.30
C ASN A 330 -0.01 -30.99 -10.80
N TYR A 331 -1.03 -31.64 -11.34
CA TYR A 331 -1.30 -31.58 -12.77
C TYR A 331 -2.75 -31.95 -13.10
N LEU A 332 -3.16 -31.59 -14.32
CA LEU A 332 -4.37 -32.03 -15.00
C LEU A 332 -4.00 -32.58 -16.38
N ILE A 333 -4.33 -33.84 -16.64
CA ILE A 333 -4.24 -34.48 -17.95
C ILE A 333 -5.65 -34.55 -18.52
N SER A 334 -5.82 -34.22 -19.81
CA SER A 334 -7.07 -34.43 -20.55
C SER A 334 -6.77 -35.15 -21.85
N ILE A 335 -7.55 -36.18 -22.20
CA ILE A 335 -7.35 -36.98 -23.41
C ILE A 335 -8.69 -37.56 -23.89
N TRP A 336 -8.91 -37.65 -25.20
CA TRP A 336 -10.00 -38.43 -25.76
C TRP A 336 -9.50 -39.79 -26.21
N VAL A 337 -10.25 -40.83 -25.88
CA VAL A 337 -9.93 -42.22 -26.22
C VAL A 337 -11.16 -42.93 -26.76
N LYS A 338 -10.98 -43.74 -27.80
CA LYS A 338 -11.98 -44.64 -28.35
C LYS A 338 -11.38 -46.06 -28.36
N PRO A 339 -11.52 -46.82 -27.27
CA PRO A 339 -10.92 -48.14 -27.18
C PRO A 339 -11.62 -49.12 -28.11
N GLU A 340 -10.85 -49.96 -28.80
CA GLU A 340 -11.37 -51.08 -29.57
C GLU A 340 -11.41 -52.35 -28.71
N GLN A 341 -12.03 -53.40 -29.23
CA GLN A 341 -12.28 -54.64 -28.48
C GLN A 341 -10.99 -55.16 -27.82
N ILE A 342 -11.00 -55.28 -26.49
CA ILE A 342 -9.84 -55.69 -25.69
C ILE A 342 -9.45 -57.13 -26.05
N SER A 343 -8.28 -57.31 -26.69
CA SER A 343 -7.74 -58.61 -27.09
C SER A 343 -6.77 -59.24 -26.08
N GLY A 344 -6.73 -58.73 -24.83
CA GLY A 344 -5.80 -59.18 -23.77
C GLY A 344 -6.27 -58.84 -22.34
N THR A 345 -5.36 -58.94 -21.35
CA THR A 345 -5.67 -58.67 -19.93
C THR A 345 -5.59 -57.18 -19.56
N SER A 346 -4.80 -56.39 -20.28
CA SER A 346 -4.66 -54.94 -20.09
C SER A 346 -4.11 -54.31 -21.35
N GLN A 347 -4.39 -53.02 -21.57
CA GLN A 347 -3.82 -52.19 -22.64
C GLN A 347 -3.34 -50.85 -22.08
N THR A 348 -2.14 -50.36 -22.45
CA THR A 348 -1.61 -49.09 -21.91
C THR A 348 -1.88 -47.93 -22.86
N ILE A 349 -2.71 -46.98 -22.40
CA ILE A 349 -3.08 -45.77 -23.15
C ILE A 349 -1.99 -44.71 -22.99
N LEU A 350 -1.58 -44.45 -21.74
CA LEU A 350 -0.59 -43.42 -21.42
C LEU A 350 0.37 -43.93 -20.33
N ASN A 351 1.65 -43.64 -20.47
CA ASN A 351 2.67 -43.92 -19.46
C ASN A 351 3.68 -42.77 -19.39
N LEU A 352 3.80 -42.14 -18.23
CA LEU A 352 4.76 -41.07 -17.98
C LEU A 352 5.71 -41.50 -16.84
N GLY A 353 7.00 -41.58 -17.14
CA GLY A 353 8.01 -42.06 -16.19
C GLY A 353 9.37 -42.30 -16.85
N SER A 354 10.34 -42.82 -16.09
CA SER A 354 11.66 -43.18 -16.64
C SER A 354 11.65 -44.58 -17.26
N GLU A 355 12.75 -44.96 -17.91
CA GLU A 355 12.93 -46.29 -18.51
C GLU A 355 12.75 -47.47 -17.53
N HIS A 356 12.82 -47.21 -16.22
CA HIS A 356 12.71 -48.23 -15.18
C HIS A 356 11.53 -47.98 -14.21
N ASN A 357 10.77 -46.90 -14.39
CA ASN A 357 9.77 -46.51 -13.40
C ASN A 357 8.59 -45.75 -14.00
N SER A 358 7.40 -46.36 -14.01
CA SER A 358 6.16 -45.68 -14.41
C SER A 358 5.63 -44.84 -13.25
N ALA A 359 5.86 -43.53 -13.31
CA ALA A 359 5.33 -42.60 -12.31
C ALA A 359 3.82 -42.44 -12.45
N GLN A 360 3.33 -42.32 -13.68
CA GLN A 360 1.92 -42.18 -14.00
C GLN A 360 1.56 -43.13 -15.13
N LYS A 361 0.45 -43.85 -15.00
CA LYS A 361 0.05 -44.87 -15.97
C LYS A 361 -1.46 -44.92 -16.10
N LEU A 362 -1.98 -44.80 -17.31
CA LEU A 362 -3.39 -45.00 -17.66
C LEU A 362 -3.52 -46.28 -18.49
N GLU A 363 -4.31 -47.23 -18.00
CA GLU A 363 -4.55 -48.52 -18.63
C GLU A 363 -6.04 -48.78 -18.86
N LEU A 364 -6.34 -49.63 -19.83
CA LEU A 364 -7.64 -50.24 -20.02
C LEU A 364 -7.55 -51.71 -19.56
N ILE A 365 -8.25 -52.05 -18.49
CA ILE A 365 -8.24 -53.37 -17.85
C ILE A 365 -9.69 -53.85 -17.70
N GLN A 366 -10.06 -54.98 -18.31
CA GLN A 366 -11.40 -55.58 -18.16
C GLN A 366 -12.59 -54.60 -18.38
N ASN A 367 -12.47 -53.71 -19.37
CA ASN A 367 -13.42 -52.62 -19.64
C ASN A 367 -13.48 -51.52 -18.56
N GLU A 368 -12.44 -51.33 -17.76
CA GLU A 368 -12.26 -50.16 -16.88
C GLU A 368 -11.03 -49.37 -17.32
N PHE A 369 -11.13 -48.04 -17.28
CA PHE A 369 -9.94 -47.18 -17.30
C PHE A 369 -9.35 -47.14 -15.89
N VAL A 370 -8.09 -47.52 -15.76
CA VAL A 370 -7.36 -47.59 -14.50
C VAL A 370 -6.20 -46.62 -14.56
N PHE A 371 -6.20 -45.61 -13.68
CA PHE A 371 -5.07 -44.70 -13.50
C PHE A 371 -4.27 -45.07 -12.26
N THR A 372 -2.96 -45.19 -12.43
CA THR A 372 -1.98 -45.48 -11.39
C THR A 372 -0.98 -44.33 -11.26
N CYS A 373 -0.88 -43.79 -10.05
CA CYS A 373 0.07 -42.75 -9.66
C CYS A 373 1.05 -43.30 -8.62
N LYS A 374 2.32 -43.41 -8.99
CA LYS A 374 3.42 -43.82 -8.12
C LYS A 374 4.20 -42.60 -7.64
N LEU A 375 4.24 -42.40 -6.33
CA LEU A 375 4.94 -41.29 -5.67
C LEU A 375 6.35 -41.69 -5.19
N ARG A 376 7.20 -40.69 -4.96
CA ARG A 376 8.50 -40.86 -4.30
C ARG A 376 8.28 -41.52 -2.94
N GLY A 377 9.02 -42.60 -2.64
CA GLY A 377 8.73 -43.46 -1.48
C GLY A 377 7.99 -44.76 -1.83
N ASN A 378 7.81 -45.04 -3.13
CA ASN A 378 7.23 -46.29 -3.65
C ASN A 378 5.76 -46.51 -3.25
N ARG A 379 5.04 -45.44 -2.91
CA ARG A 379 3.60 -45.48 -2.65
C ARG A 379 2.85 -45.40 -3.97
N ILE A 380 1.77 -46.18 -4.07
CA ILE A 380 1.01 -46.33 -5.31
C ILE A 380 -0.46 -46.03 -5.00
N TYR A 381 -1.02 -45.08 -5.74
CA TYR A 381 -2.43 -44.72 -5.71
C TYR A 381 -3.06 -45.19 -7.01
N GLN A 382 -4.23 -45.82 -6.93
CA GLN A 382 -4.93 -46.35 -8.09
C GLN A 382 -6.42 -45.98 -8.02
N THR A 383 -6.95 -45.51 -9.14
CA THR A 383 -8.38 -45.18 -9.31
C THR A 383 -8.86 -45.73 -10.66
N ARG A 384 -10.16 -46.03 -10.77
CA ARG A 384 -10.81 -46.72 -11.87
C ARG A 384 -12.17 -46.11 -12.21
N ILE A 385 -12.50 -46.06 -13.49
CA ILE A 385 -13.86 -45.74 -13.96
C ILE A 385 -14.25 -46.68 -15.12
N PRO A 386 -15.55 -46.92 -15.36
CA PRO A 386 -16.00 -47.74 -16.49
C PRO A 386 -15.53 -47.20 -17.84
N SER A 387 -15.29 -48.10 -18.80
CA SER A 387 -15.03 -47.78 -20.20
C SER A 387 -16.12 -48.32 -21.12
N HIS A 388 -16.34 -47.62 -22.23
CA HIS A 388 -17.22 -48.02 -23.32
C HIS A 388 -16.42 -48.33 -24.60
N ASN A 389 -16.49 -49.58 -25.07
CA ASN A 389 -15.81 -50.00 -26.29
C ASN A 389 -16.43 -49.34 -27.52
N ASN A 390 -15.59 -48.98 -28.49
CA ASN A 390 -15.92 -48.35 -29.76
C ASN A 390 -16.63 -47.00 -29.65
N VAL A 391 -16.55 -46.31 -28.51
CA VAL A 391 -17.14 -44.98 -28.29
C VAL A 391 -16.07 -44.01 -27.78
N TRP A 392 -16.07 -42.78 -28.32
CA TRP A 392 -15.21 -41.70 -27.86
C TRP A 392 -15.57 -41.30 -26.43
N GLN A 393 -14.60 -41.42 -25.53
CA GLN A 393 -14.68 -41.04 -24.14
C GLN A 393 -13.62 -40.02 -23.84
N LYS A 394 -14.03 -38.91 -23.24
CA LYS A 394 -13.11 -37.93 -22.71
C LYS A 394 -12.71 -38.34 -21.31
N LEU A 395 -11.42 -38.38 -21.05
CA LEU A 395 -10.87 -38.66 -19.74
C LEU A 395 -10.15 -37.41 -19.24
N TRP A 396 -10.33 -37.10 -17.96
CA TRP A 396 -9.48 -36.15 -17.24
C TRP A 396 -8.93 -36.78 -15.98
N ILE A 397 -7.67 -36.49 -15.71
CA ILE A 397 -6.95 -37.00 -14.55
C ILE A 397 -6.34 -35.80 -13.85
N SER A 398 -6.69 -35.56 -12.59
CA SER A 398 -6.10 -34.50 -11.79
C SER A 398 -5.38 -35.06 -10.58
N LYS A 399 -4.21 -34.52 -10.28
CA LYS A 399 -3.49 -34.78 -9.03
C LYS A 399 -3.22 -33.45 -8.36
N ASP A 400 -3.71 -33.30 -7.13
CA ASP A 400 -3.38 -32.17 -6.25
C ASP A 400 -2.56 -32.65 -5.04
N SER A 401 -2.42 -31.80 -4.03
CA SER A 401 -1.70 -32.10 -2.78
C SER A 401 -2.37 -33.17 -1.93
N SER A 402 -3.67 -33.38 -2.09
CA SER A 402 -4.53 -34.17 -1.22
C SER A 402 -5.24 -35.33 -1.92
N LYS A 403 -5.34 -35.35 -3.24
CA LYS A 403 -6.07 -36.39 -3.98
C LYS A 403 -5.55 -36.63 -5.39
N VAL A 404 -5.81 -37.83 -5.87
CA VAL A 404 -5.74 -38.23 -7.28
C VAL A 404 -7.16 -38.55 -7.74
N THR A 405 -7.59 -37.95 -8.84
CA THR A 405 -8.95 -38.08 -9.39
C THR A 405 -8.87 -38.47 -10.86
N ILE A 406 -9.73 -39.41 -11.29
CA ILE A 406 -10.02 -39.67 -12.70
C ILE A 406 -11.52 -39.44 -12.94
N GLY A 407 -11.88 -38.83 -14.06
CA GLY A 407 -13.27 -38.70 -14.48
C GLY A 407 -13.47 -38.79 -15.99
N SER A 408 -14.72 -38.94 -16.41
CA SER A 408 -15.11 -38.98 -17.82
C SER A 408 -16.40 -38.25 -18.14
N ASN A 409 -16.60 -37.91 -19.43
CA ASN A 409 -17.76 -37.17 -19.93
C ASN A 409 -19.11 -37.93 -19.77
N TYR A 410 -19.08 -39.13 -19.19
CA TYR A 410 -20.25 -39.92 -18.81
C TYR A 410 -20.66 -39.74 -17.35
N ASN A 411 -20.14 -38.70 -16.68
CA ASN A 411 -20.35 -38.41 -15.26
C ASN A 411 -19.85 -39.53 -14.32
N HIS A 412 -18.88 -40.32 -14.78
CA HIS A 412 -18.12 -41.20 -13.91
C HIS A 412 -16.93 -40.42 -13.36
N GLU A 413 -16.77 -40.39 -12.03
CA GLU A 413 -15.64 -39.77 -11.35
C GLU A 413 -15.29 -40.60 -10.11
N GLU A 414 -14.01 -40.88 -9.93
CA GLU A 414 -13.49 -41.53 -8.73
C GLU A 414 -12.25 -40.78 -8.25
N SER A 415 -12.09 -40.68 -6.92
CA SER A 415 -10.97 -40.00 -6.29
C SER A 415 -10.41 -40.84 -5.15
N ILE A 416 -9.08 -40.79 -4.97
CA ILE A 416 -8.38 -41.38 -3.83
C ILE A 416 -7.60 -40.29 -3.10
N THR A 417 -7.80 -40.19 -1.79
CA THR A 417 -7.08 -39.24 -0.93
C THR A 417 -5.66 -39.72 -0.67
N GLN A 418 -4.69 -38.82 -0.71
CA GLN A 418 -3.31 -39.03 -0.26
C GLN A 418 -3.06 -38.16 0.97
N ASN A 419 -2.37 -38.71 1.98
CA ASN A 419 -2.17 -38.03 3.26
C ASN A 419 -0.91 -37.16 3.30
N ASP A 420 -0.04 -37.26 2.29
CA ASP A 420 1.27 -36.61 2.26
C ASP A 420 1.47 -35.85 0.94
N PHE A 421 2.09 -34.66 1.04
CA PHE A 421 2.50 -33.86 -0.10
C PHE A 421 3.73 -34.52 -0.77
N GLU A 422 3.48 -35.55 -1.58
CA GLU A 422 4.55 -36.29 -2.26
C GLU A 422 4.49 -36.12 -3.79
N VAL A 423 5.68 -36.03 -4.38
CA VAL A 423 5.89 -35.81 -5.82
C VAL A 423 5.87 -37.16 -6.55
N PRO A 424 5.32 -37.26 -7.77
CA PRO A 424 5.45 -38.48 -8.56
C PRO A 424 6.90 -38.89 -8.83
N ASP A 425 7.13 -40.20 -8.87
CA ASP A 425 8.47 -40.76 -9.04
C ASP A 425 8.86 -40.89 -10.52
N TYR A 426 9.02 -39.75 -11.18
CA TYR A 426 9.31 -39.66 -12.62
C TYR A 426 10.65 -40.29 -13.04
N GLY A 427 11.58 -40.54 -12.09
CA GLY A 427 12.94 -40.99 -12.36
C GLY A 427 13.78 -40.00 -13.18
N ILE A 428 15.01 -40.39 -13.55
CA ILE A 428 15.84 -39.64 -14.50
C ILE A 428 15.42 -39.95 -15.95
N ASN A 429 15.56 -38.99 -16.86
CA ASN A 429 15.21 -39.14 -18.28
C ASN A 429 13.76 -39.58 -18.53
N SER A 430 12.81 -38.95 -17.83
CA SER A 430 11.39 -39.26 -17.97
C SER A 430 10.90 -39.07 -19.41
N LYS A 431 10.03 -39.97 -19.86
CA LYS A 431 9.40 -40.01 -21.17
C LYS A 431 7.89 -40.17 -21.00
N LEU A 432 7.13 -39.57 -21.90
CA LEU A 432 5.71 -39.84 -22.10
C LEU A 432 5.56 -40.80 -23.27
N PHE A 433 4.92 -41.93 -23.03
CA PHE A 433 4.49 -42.88 -24.05
C PHE A 433 2.97 -42.83 -24.17
N ILE A 434 2.49 -42.70 -25.40
CA ILE A 434 1.07 -42.88 -25.73
C ILE A 434 0.96 -44.18 -26.54
N GLY A 435 0.15 -45.12 -26.08
CA GLY A 435 -0.11 -46.38 -26.78
C GLY A 435 0.77 -47.56 -26.37
N LYS A 436 1.75 -47.40 -25.47
CA LYS A 436 2.53 -48.52 -24.92
C LYS A 436 2.93 -48.36 -23.46
N ASN A 437 3.26 -49.47 -22.81
CA ASN A 437 3.99 -49.47 -21.54
C ASN A 437 5.51 -49.29 -21.75
N LEU A 438 6.24 -49.04 -20.65
CA LEU A 438 7.70 -48.88 -20.67
C LEU A 438 8.46 -50.07 -21.27
N LEU A 439 7.95 -51.29 -21.04
CA LEU A 439 8.58 -52.53 -21.49
C LEU A 439 8.28 -52.87 -22.96
N GLY A 440 7.38 -52.14 -23.62
CA GLY A 440 6.89 -52.48 -24.96
C GLY A 440 6.25 -53.88 -25.03
N THR A 441 5.64 -54.34 -23.93
CA THR A 441 4.94 -55.63 -23.86
C THR A 441 3.43 -55.49 -23.91
N ASN A 442 2.92 -54.26 -23.77
CA ASN A 442 1.51 -53.96 -23.74
C ASN A 442 1.21 -52.71 -24.58
N PHE A 443 0.33 -52.86 -25.57
CA PHE A 443 -0.02 -51.82 -26.54
C PHE A 443 -1.52 -51.58 -26.57
N PHE A 444 -1.91 -50.34 -26.82
CA PHE A 444 -3.32 -49.94 -26.92
C PHE A 444 -3.87 -50.17 -28.33
N THR A 445 -5.03 -50.81 -28.42
CA THR A 445 -5.81 -50.90 -29.67
C THR A 445 -6.97 -49.90 -29.60
N GLY A 446 -6.98 -48.91 -30.49
CA GLY A 446 -8.05 -47.92 -30.54
C GLY A 446 -7.59 -46.57 -31.05
N SER A 447 -8.44 -45.56 -30.90
CA SER A 447 -8.15 -44.20 -31.37
C SER A 447 -7.94 -43.23 -30.22
N ILE A 448 -7.06 -42.24 -30.41
CA ILE A 448 -6.74 -41.17 -29.45
C ILE A 448 -6.86 -39.81 -30.15
N ASP A 449 -7.43 -38.85 -29.44
CA ASP A 449 -7.64 -37.49 -29.89
C ASP A 449 -7.36 -36.51 -28.73
N HIS A 450 -6.94 -35.29 -29.08
CA HIS A 450 -6.73 -34.14 -28.22
C HIS A 450 -6.08 -34.40 -26.83
N PHE A 451 -4.77 -34.61 -26.80
CA PHE A 451 -4.01 -34.74 -25.56
C PHE A 451 -3.63 -33.37 -24.97
N ARG A 452 -3.83 -33.18 -23.67
CA ARG A 452 -3.35 -32.00 -22.93
C ARG A 452 -2.73 -32.38 -21.60
N TYR A 453 -1.68 -31.65 -21.23
CA TYR A 453 -1.09 -31.65 -19.90
C TYR A 453 -1.00 -30.22 -19.36
N LEU A 454 -1.61 -29.98 -18.21
CA LEU A 454 -1.53 -28.71 -17.48
C LEU A 454 -0.81 -28.94 -16.17
N SER A 455 0.16 -28.09 -15.82
CA SER A 455 0.77 -28.09 -14.49
C SER A 455 -0.06 -27.27 -13.52
N GLY A 456 -0.05 -27.66 -12.24
CA GLY A 456 -0.74 -26.97 -11.14
C GLY A 456 -1.99 -27.69 -10.65
N SER A 457 -2.46 -27.29 -9.45
CA SER A 457 -3.71 -27.77 -8.88
C SER A 457 -4.88 -26.89 -9.33
N PHE A 458 -6.00 -27.51 -9.72
CA PHE A 458 -7.22 -26.83 -10.17
C PHE A 458 -8.39 -27.21 -9.26
N ASN A 459 -9.32 -26.29 -9.02
CA ASN A 459 -10.57 -26.62 -8.32
C ASN A 459 -11.50 -27.43 -9.24
N ASN A 460 -12.45 -28.18 -8.67
CA ASN A 460 -13.32 -29.06 -9.45
C ASN A 460 -14.09 -28.33 -10.56
N SER A 461 -14.58 -27.12 -10.32
CA SER A 461 -15.30 -26.35 -11.35
C SER A 461 -14.41 -26.02 -12.56
N LYS A 462 -13.16 -25.59 -12.31
CA LYS A 462 -12.20 -25.29 -13.38
C LYS A 462 -11.65 -26.55 -14.04
N ILE A 463 -11.54 -27.68 -13.32
CA ILE A 463 -11.21 -28.99 -13.92
C ILE A 463 -12.24 -29.35 -14.99
N HIS A 464 -13.54 -29.27 -14.69
CA HIS A 464 -14.56 -29.58 -15.68
C HIS A 464 -14.56 -28.60 -16.86
N GLU A 465 -14.36 -27.30 -16.61
CA GLU A 465 -14.26 -26.30 -17.68
C GLU A 465 -13.06 -26.56 -18.60
N LEU A 466 -11.86 -26.70 -18.03
CA LEU A 466 -10.60 -26.90 -18.76
C LEU A 466 -10.54 -28.26 -19.45
N ALA A 467 -11.07 -29.30 -18.80
CA ALA A 467 -11.28 -30.57 -19.43
C ALA A 467 -12.14 -30.37 -20.67
N ASN A 468 -13.28 -29.65 -20.57
CA ASN A 468 -14.23 -29.51 -21.67
C ASN A 468 -13.80 -28.63 -22.85
N GLN A 469 -12.80 -27.75 -22.70
CA GLN A 469 -12.30 -26.94 -23.82
C GLN A 469 -11.79 -27.81 -24.98
N GLU A 470 -11.93 -27.35 -26.22
CA GLU A 470 -11.51 -28.06 -27.44
C GLU A 470 -10.33 -27.41 -28.17
N SER A 471 -9.79 -26.29 -27.66
CA SER A 471 -8.62 -25.60 -28.23
C SER A 471 -7.36 -25.77 -27.38
N CYS A 472 -6.19 -25.78 -28.02
CA CYS A 472 -4.90 -25.65 -27.31
C CYS A 472 -4.63 -24.23 -26.79
N THR A 473 -5.49 -23.26 -27.08
CA THR A 473 -5.52 -21.97 -26.39
C THR A 473 -6.35 -22.09 -25.12
N VAL A 474 -5.69 -22.15 -23.97
CA VAL A 474 -6.35 -22.16 -22.66
C VAL A 474 -6.28 -20.77 -22.06
N SER A 475 -7.44 -20.12 -21.90
CA SER A 475 -7.56 -18.89 -21.11
C SER A 475 -7.72 -19.29 -19.63
N PHE A 476 -6.68 -19.05 -18.82
CA PHE A 476 -6.77 -19.25 -17.38
C PHE A 476 -7.56 -18.11 -16.70
N CYS A 477 -7.59 -16.92 -17.32
CA CYS A 477 -8.25 -15.70 -16.86
C CYS A 477 -8.65 -14.85 -18.09
N ASP A 478 -9.84 -14.24 -18.11
CA ASP A 478 -10.31 -13.44 -19.26
C ASP A 478 -9.49 -12.16 -19.51
N THR A 479 -8.73 -11.68 -18.52
CA THR A 479 -7.78 -10.55 -18.63
C THR A 479 -6.69 -10.62 -17.57
N ILE A 480 -5.43 -10.41 -17.95
CA ILE A 480 -4.35 -10.04 -17.01
C ILE A 480 -4.73 -8.68 -16.41
N PRO A 481 -4.73 -8.50 -15.07
CA PRO A 481 -5.02 -7.20 -14.46
C PRO A 481 -4.04 -6.14 -14.99
N LYS A 482 -4.57 -5.08 -15.61
CA LYS A 482 -3.76 -3.92 -15.99
C LYS A 482 -3.50 -3.10 -14.74
N ALA A 483 -2.26 -3.10 -14.25
CA ALA A 483 -1.82 -2.11 -13.28
C ALA A 483 -1.49 -0.82 -14.03
N ASN A 484 -2.26 0.25 -13.81
CA ASN A 484 -1.87 1.58 -14.24
C ASN A 484 -1.01 2.18 -13.14
N LEU A 485 0.29 2.36 -13.38
CA LEU A 485 1.12 3.19 -12.51
C LEU A 485 0.74 4.66 -12.73
N PRO A 486 0.70 5.49 -11.67
CA PRO A 486 0.53 6.92 -11.84
C PRO A 486 1.75 7.48 -12.56
N GLY A 487 1.65 7.75 -13.87
CA GLY A 487 2.78 8.17 -14.71
C GLY A 487 3.50 9.47 -14.33
N PHE A 488 3.08 10.16 -13.26
CA PHE A 488 3.81 11.28 -12.64
C PHE A 488 3.22 11.60 -11.26
N ARG A 489 4.06 11.87 -10.25
CA ARG A 489 3.62 12.35 -8.93
C ARG A 489 4.39 13.61 -8.50
N ILE A 490 3.63 14.62 -8.06
CA ILE A 490 4.17 15.84 -7.45
C ILE A 490 3.70 15.84 -5.98
N ASP A 491 4.61 15.54 -5.06
CA ASP A 491 4.34 15.67 -3.62
C ASP A 491 4.80 17.04 -3.09
N ASN A 492 4.26 17.42 -1.93
CA ASN A 492 4.77 18.59 -1.21
C ASN A 492 6.27 18.39 -0.90
N PRO A 493 7.10 19.43 -1.06
CA PRO A 493 8.52 19.32 -0.73
C PRO A 493 8.73 18.99 0.76
N GLY A 494 9.67 18.09 1.04
CA GLY A 494 10.05 17.74 2.42
C GLY A 494 9.28 16.57 3.05
N VAL A 495 8.46 15.86 2.28
CA VAL A 495 7.93 14.56 2.70
C VAL A 495 9.05 13.52 2.53
N SER A 496 9.65 13.05 3.63
CA SER A 496 10.70 12.01 3.61
C SER A 496 10.17 10.60 3.34
N GLU A 497 8.85 10.44 3.39
CA GLU A 497 8.13 9.17 3.27
C GLU A 497 6.94 9.35 2.34
N VAL A 498 7.09 8.83 1.11
CA VAL A 498 6.01 8.82 0.14
C VAL A 498 5.25 7.52 0.33
N TYR A 499 4.02 7.63 0.85
CA TYR A 499 3.08 6.52 0.88
C TYR A 499 2.36 6.45 -0.47
N GLU A 500 2.52 5.34 -1.19
CA GLU A 500 1.80 5.03 -2.44
C GLU A 500 0.87 3.84 -2.18
N ASN A 501 -0.41 4.04 -2.49
CA ASN A 501 -1.40 2.97 -2.50
C ASN A 501 -1.55 2.55 -3.95
N VAL A 502 -0.79 1.54 -4.35
CA VAL A 502 -0.95 0.99 -5.69
C VAL A 502 -2.16 0.06 -5.64
N LEU A 503 -3.20 0.45 -6.37
CA LEU A 503 -4.47 -0.27 -6.46
C LEU A 503 -4.32 -1.42 -7.45
N PHE A 504 -4.38 -2.65 -6.95
CA PHE A 504 -4.44 -3.84 -7.77
C PHE A 504 -5.84 -4.43 -7.71
N GLU A 505 -6.39 -4.78 -8.88
CA GLU A 505 -7.42 -5.81 -8.95
C GLU A 505 -6.71 -7.16 -8.91
N SER A 506 -6.25 -7.59 -7.73
CA SER A 506 -5.59 -8.89 -7.54
C SER A 506 -6.44 -9.85 -6.72
N PHE A 507 -6.26 -11.15 -6.96
CA PHE A 507 -6.85 -12.20 -6.15
C PHE A 507 -6.02 -12.42 -4.88
N TRP A 508 -6.63 -13.02 -3.86
CA TRP A 508 -6.08 -13.20 -2.51
C TRP A 508 -4.77 -14.02 -2.42
N LEU A 509 -4.21 -14.48 -3.55
CA LEU A 509 -3.02 -15.30 -3.65
C LEU A 509 -1.98 -14.79 -4.66
N ASP A 510 -2.17 -13.62 -5.27
CA ASP A 510 -1.18 -13.06 -6.19
C ASP A 510 0.01 -12.48 -5.39
N ARG A 511 1.25 -12.88 -5.71
CA ARG A 511 2.48 -12.31 -5.12
C ARG A 511 3.04 -11.21 -6.04
N LEU A 512 3.07 -9.97 -5.54
CA LEU A 512 3.65 -8.84 -6.26
C LEU A 512 5.12 -8.66 -5.87
N VAL A 513 6.05 -8.75 -6.83
CA VAL A 513 7.48 -8.53 -6.61
C VAL A 513 7.91 -7.25 -7.34
N TYR A 514 8.55 -6.32 -6.63
CA TYR A 514 9.04 -5.06 -7.20
C TYR A 514 10.55 -5.06 -7.24
N GLN A 515 11.12 -4.75 -8.40
CA GLN A 515 12.56 -4.52 -8.54
C GLN A 515 12.78 -3.09 -8.99
N ILE A 516 13.26 -2.25 -8.07
CA ILE A 516 13.72 -0.90 -8.38
C ILE A 516 15.22 -1.02 -8.62
N GLY A 517 15.76 -0.33 -9.63
CA GLY A 517 17.15 -0.47 -10.05
C GLY A 517 18.21 -0.29 -8.94
N SER A 518 19.48 -0.43 -9.32
CA SER A 518 20.70 -0.63 -8.49
C SER A 518 21.03 0.34 -7.34
N GLN A 519 20.14 1.26 -6.93
CA GLN A 519 20.35 2.16 -5.80
C GLN A 519 19.13 2.11 -4.86
N ILE A 520 19.28 1.41 -3.72
CA ILE A 520 18.18 1.16 -2.77
C ILE A 520 18.20 2.17 -1.63
N PRO A 521 17.07 2.80 -1.32
CA PRO A 521 16.63 3.06 0.05
C PRO A 521 15.60 1.99 0.49
N LYS A 522 15.77 1.54 1.73
CA LYS A 522 15.06 0.44 2.41
C LYS A 522 13.53 0.47 2.20
N ILE A 523 12.95 -0.58 1.60
CA ILE A 523 11.49 -0.77 1.55
C ILE A 523 11.07 -1.49 2.84
N THR A 524 10.22 -0.88 3.67
CA THR A 524 9.61 -1.56 4.82
C THR A 524 8.18 -1.94 4.46
N LEU A 525 7.91 -3.24 4.34
CA LEU A 525 6.57 -3.78 4.14
C LEU A 525 5.87 -3.89 5.50
N ALA A 526 4.90 -3.01 5.77
CA ALA A 526 4.03 -3.14 6.93
C ALA A 526 2.73 -3.88 6.52
N TRP A 527 2.67 -5.18 6.79
CA TRP A 527 1.42 -5.94 6.72
C TRP A 527 0.59 -5.64 7.98
N THR A 528 -0.41 -4.75 7.89
CA THR A 528 -1.42 -4.62 8.95
C THR A 528 -2.58 -5.55 8.67
N GLN A 529 -2.53 -6.77 9.19
CA GLN A 529 -3.71 -7.64 9.27
C GLN A 529 -4.53 -7.30 10.51
N ASN A 530 -5.69 -6.68 10.31
CA ASN A 530 -6.80 -6.78 11.25
C ASN A 530 -7.84 -7.72 10.62
N ILE A 531 -7.68 -9.03 10.81
CA ILE A 531 -8.58 -10.03 10.24
C ILE A 531 -9.51 -10.59 11.32
N ASN A 532 -10.82 -10.44 11.08
CA ASN A 532 -11.85 -11.26 11.72
C ASN A 532 -12.17 -12.43 10.76
N PRO A 533 -11.89 -13.69 11.13
CA PRO A 533 -11.89 -14.84 10.21
C PRO A 533 -13.27 -15.27 9.68
N ASN A 534 -14.36 -14.60 10.04
CA ASN A 534 -15.73 -15.08 9.80
C ASN A 534 -16.54 -14.28 8.76
N GLN A 535 -15.93 -13.43 7.92
CA GLN A 535 -16.65 -12.75 6.83
C GLN A 535 -16.07 -13.05 5.44
N PRO A 536 -16.88 -13.51 4.48
CA PRO A 536 -16.47 -13.62 3.08
C PRO A 536 -16.39 -12.21 2.46
N TYR A 537 -15.19 -11.77 2.11
CA TYR A 537 -14.94 -10.44 1.52
C TYR A 537 -14.80 -10.52 0.00
N SER A 538 -15.49 -9.60 -0.69
CA SER A 538 -15.32 -9.30 -2.12
C SER A 538 -14.58 -7.98 -2.35
N GLY A 539 -13.71 -7.58 -1.42
CA GLY A 539 -12.98 -6.30 -1.48
C GLY A 539 -11.65 -6.43 -2.21
N SER A 540 -11.35 -5.48 -3.08
CA SER A 540 -10.02 -5.25 -3.65
C SER A 540 -8.99 -5.10 -2.51
N ASN A 541 -7.92 -5.89 -2.55
CA ASN A 541 -6.82 -5.76 -1.60
C ASN A 541 -6.03 -4.47 -1.92
N TYR A 542 -5.70 -3.69 -0.89
CA TYR A 542 -4.83 -2.53 -1.01
C TYR A 542 -3.50 -2.88 -0.34
N SER A 543 -2.41 -2.77 -1.10
CA SER A 543 -1.06 -2.85 -0.54
C SER A 543 -0.49 -1.43 -0.49
N GLN A 544 -0.09 -1.00 0.71
CA GLN A 544 0.53 0.29 0.93
C GLN A 544 2.05 0.12 0.89
N TYR A 545 2.70 0.79 -0.06
CA TYR A 545 4.15 0.78 -0.19
C TYR A 545 4.71 2.10 0.35
N THR A 546 5.79 2.00 1.12
CA THR A 546 6.51 3.16 1.66
C THR A 546 7.82 3.32 0.90
N PHE A 547 7.98 4.45 0.23
CA PHE A 547 9.21 4.81 -0.47
C PHE A 547 9.92 5.94 0.28
N HIS A 548 11.21 5.77 0.56
CA HIS A 548 12.08 6.82 1.10
C HIS A 548 12.91 7.40 -0.05
N MET A 549 12.63 8.61 -0.54
CA MET A 549 13.28 9.14 -1.75
C MET A 549 13.94 10.51 -1.52
N LEU A 550 14.94 10.83 -2.35
CA LEU A 550 15.63 12.13 -2.40
C LEU A 550 14.94 13.07 -3.43
N ASN A 551 14.98 14.39 -3.19
CA ASN A 551 14.34 15.37 -4.07
C ASN A 551 15.03 15.43 -5.46
N ASN A 552 14.23 15.51 -6.54
CA ASN A 552 14.65 15.72 -7.95
C ASN A 552 15.41 14.57 -8.65
N GLU A 553 15.21 13.32 -8.26
CA GLU A 553 15.75 12.17 -8.99
C GLU A 553 14.70 11.46 -9.85
N LYS A 554 15.13 10.99 -11.03
CA LYS A 554 14.32 10.19 -11.94
C LYS A 554 14.59 8.72 -11.66
N TYR A 555 13.55 7.93 -11.38
CA TYR A 555 13.67 6.51 -11.10
C TYR A 555 12.98 5.69 -12.20
N GLU A 556 13.74 4.81 -12.85
CA GLU A 556 13.18 3.79 -13.74
C GLU A 556 12.85 2.55 -12.90
N SER A 557 11.56 2.21 -12.79
CA SER A 557 11.14 0.94 -12.16
C SER A 557 10.92 -0.11 -13.23
N ILE A 558 11.53 -1.29 -13.07
CA ILE A 558 11.21 -2.47 -13.86
C ILE A 558 10.29 -3.32 -12.99
N ASN A 559 9.00 -3.33 -13.27
CA ASN A 559 8.05 -4.09 -12.46
C ASN A 559 7.83 -5.47 -13.08
N HIS A 560 8.10 -6.51 -12.29
CA HIS A 560 7.76 -7.90 -12.58
C HIS A 560 6.45 -8.23 -11.86
N LEU A 561 5.34 -8.27 -12.59
CA LEU A 561 4.08 -8.81 -12.05
C LEU A 561 4.08 -10.32 -12.26
N SER A 562 3.90 -11.12 -11.20
CA SER A 562 3.59 -12.55 -11.28
C SER A 562 2.31 -12.84 -10.51
N GLY A 563 1.26 -13.28 -11.19
CA GLY A 563 0.01 -13.70 -10.55
C GLY A 563 -0.43 -15.07 -11.05
N GLN A 564 -1.55 -15.59 -10.54
CA GLN A 564 -2.09 -16.90 -10.99
C GLN A 564 -2.34 -17.00 -12.51
N CYS A 565 -2.30 -15.88 -13.24
CA CYS A 565 -2.49 -15.77 -14.68
C CYS A 565 -1.17 -15.61 -15.49
N GLY A 566 0.01 -15.72 -14.86
CA GLY A 566 1.34 -15.60 -15.50
C GLY A 566 2.15 -14.37 -15.10
N SER A 567 3.33 -14.21 -15.71
CA SER A 567 4.21 -13.05 -15.49
C SER A 567 4.15 -12.01 -16.62
N GLY A 568 4.10 -10.74 -16.26
CA GLY A 568 4.06 -9.60 -17.18
C GLY A 568 5.10 -8.54 -16.82
N PHE A 569 5.73 -7.95 -17.83
CA PHE A 569 6.60 -6.79 -17.68
C PHE A 569 5.78 -5.51 -17.76
N LEU A 570 5.87 -4.68 -16.73
CA LEU A 570 5.38 -3.31 -16.77
C LEU A 570 6.59 -2.36 -16.69
N ALA A 571 7.07 -1.94 -17.87
CA ALA A 571 8.02 -0.85 -17.99
C ALA A 571 7.23 0.45 -18.03
N ASP A 572 7.13 1.13 -16.89
CA ASP A 572 6.62 2.49 -16.82
C ASP A 572 7.56 3.33 -15.98
N THR A 573 7.79 4.57 -16.40
CA THR A 573 8.65 5.53 -15.69
C THR A 573 7.79 6.35 -14.73
N MET A 574 8.15 6.36 -13.44
CA MET A 574 7.51 7.22 -12.46
C MET A 574 8.40 8.42 -12.17
N ASP A 575 8.03 9.60 -12.68
CA ASP A 575 8.74 10.84 -12.39
C ASP A 575 8.19 11.48 -11.10
N PHE A 576 9.07 11.68 -10.10
CA PHE A 576 8.76 12.41 -8.86
C PHE A 576 9.32 13.84 -8.93
N PHE A 577 8.44 14.84 -8.85
CA PHE A 577 8.86 16.26 -8.78
C PHE A 577 8.34 16.89 -7.49
N THR A 578 9.23 17.30 -6.58
CA THR A 578 8.86 18.14 -5.44
C THR A 578 9.13 19.61 -5.78
N SER A 579 8.14 20.29 -6.38
CA SER A 579 8.26 21.73 -6.61
C SER A 579 7.85 22.49 -5.34
N PRO A 580 8.68 23.40 -4.80
CA PRO A 580 8.29 24.28 -3.69
C PRO A 580 7.02 25.02 -4.03
N VAL A 581 6.00 24.96 -3.16
CA VAL A 581 4.72 25.66 -3.35
C VAL A 581 4.73 26.93 -2.50
N GLN A 582 4.36 28.07 -3.08
CA GLN A 582 4.18 29.30 -2.31
C GLN A 582 2.96 29.13 -1.37
N ILE A 583 3.20 28.98 -0.07
CA ILE A 583 2.16 28.76 0.94
C ILE A 583 1.42 30.07 1.27
N ARG A 584 2.18 31.17 1.35
CA ARG A 584 1.68 32.51 1.68
C ARG A 584 2.47 33.55 0.90
N CYS A 585 1.76 34.62 0.53
CA CYS A 585 2.38 35.84 0.06
C CYS A 585 1.62 37.03 0.66
N TYR A 586 2.36 37.99 1.19
CA TYR A 586 1.84 39.23 1.76
C TYR A 586 2.20 40.35 0.79
N ASN A 587 1.23 40.73 -0.04
CA ASN A 587 1.33 41.96 -0.82
C ASN A 587 0.83 43.10 0.08
N PHE A 588 1.67 44.09 0.35
CA PHE A 588 1.29 45.24 1.17
C PHE A 588 0.63 46.37 0.35
N ASN A 589 0.56 46.24 -0.98
CA ASN A 589 0.02 47.25 -1.90
C ASN A 589 -1.50 47.19 -2.16
N ASP A 590 -2.13 46.01 -2.13
CA ASP A 590 -3.55 45.81 -2.48
C ASP A 590 -4.48 45.64 -1.26
N ASN A 591 -5.50 46.52 -1.14
CA ASN A 591 -6.64 46.50 -0.22
C ASN A 591 -6.50 45.74 1.12
N THR A 592 -6.19 46.51 2.16
CA THR A 592 -5.86 46.13 3.54
C THR A 592 -6.98 45.53 4.40
N ASN A 593 -8.18 45.26 3.88
CA ASN A 593 -9.34 44.91 4.72
C ASN A 593 -9.66 43.40 4.83
N ASP A 594 -9.33 42.57 3.84
CA ASP A 594 -9.74 41.14 3.87
C ASP A 594 -8.75 40.20 4.57
N TYR A 595 -7.46 40.54 4.63
CA TYR A 595 -6.44 39.65 5.19
C TYR A 595 -6.23 39.79 6.71
N PHE A 596 -6.51 40.96 7.28
CA PHE A 596 -6.33 41.23 8.71
C PHE A 596 -7.54 40.84 9.58
N SER A 597 -8.69 40.52 8.97
CA SER A 597 -9.92 40.11 9.69
C SER A 597 -9.81 38.74 10.37
N ASN A 598 -8.82 37.91 10.00
CA ASN A 598 -8.54 36.61 10.61
C ASN A 598 -7.32 36.61 11.56
N SER A 599 -6.67 37.76 11.76
CA SER A 599 -5.58 37.93 12.75
C SER A 599 -6.19 38.40 14.07
N THR A 600 -5.86 37.72 15.17
CA THR A 600 -6.53 37.93 16.47
C THR A 600 -6.11 39.21 17.20
N THR A 601 -5.08 39.94 16.73
CA THR A 601 -4.61 41.20 17.33
C THR A 601 -3.88 42.08 16.31
N SER A 602 -4.53 43.14 15.82
CA SER A 602 -3.84 44.24 15.12
C SER A 602 -4.03 45.55 15.87
N VAL A 603 -2.93 46.12 16.37
CA VAL A 603 -2.87 47.49 16.92
C VAL A 603 -1.69 48.21 16.25
N GLY A 604 -1.95 49.30 15.55
CA GLY A 604 -0.94 50.33 15.23
C GLY A 604 -0.13 50.21 13.91
N ILE A 605 -0.66 49.63 12.83
CA ILE A 605 0.03 49.65 11.52
C ILE A 605 -0.12 51.03 10.87
N SER A 606 1.00 51.72 10.57
CA SER A 606 1.02 52.97 9.80
C SER A 606 1.53 52.70 8.37
N TYR A 607 0.67 52.94 7.37
CA TYR A 607 1.02 52.78 5.96
C TYR A 607 1.71 54.06 5.44
N LEU A 608 2.87 53.91 4.80
CA LEU A 608 3.53 55.00 4.08
C LEU A 608 3.39 54.76 2.57
N ASN A 609 2.90 55.77 1.86
CA ASN A 609 2.74 55.75 0.40
C ASN A 609 3.95 56.47 -0.20
N ASP A 610 4.89 55.75 -0.81
CA ASP A 610 6.18 56.31 -1.24
C ASP A 610 6.25 56.63 -2.75
N GLY A 611 5.12 56.53 -3.46
CA GLY A 611 5.02 56.82 -4.89
C GLY A 611 5.32 55.62 -5.81
N LEU A 612 5.75 54.48 -5.26
CA LEU A 612 5.89 53.20 -5.98
C LEU A 612 4.98 52.09 -5.42
N GLY A 613 4.44 52.26 -4.21
CA GLY A 613 3.49 51.35 -3.56
C GLY A 613 3.14 51.77 -2.12
N LYS A 614 2.28 51.02 -1.44
CA LYS A 614 2.04 51.10 0.02
C LYS A 614 2.99 50.13 0.74
N SER A 615 4.00 50.67 1.39
CA SER A 615 4.86 49.89 2.29
C SER A 615 4.34 49.95 3.73
N VAL A 616 4.56 48.87 4.49
CA VAL A 616 4.25 48.87 5.93
C VAL A 616 5.45 49.41 6.71
N SER A 617 5.26 50.55 7.37
CA SER A 617 6.15 51.00 8.43
C SER A 617 5.68 50.40 9.75
N LEU A 618 6.41 49.41 10.23
CA LEU A 618 6.22 48.87 11.58
C LEU A 618 6.79 49.89 12.57
N ASN A 619 5.93 50.68 13.20
CA ASN A 619 6.31 51.39 14.42
C ASN A 619 6.43 50.36 15.56
N THR A 620 7.01 50.74 16.70
CA THR A 620 7.47 49.81 17.77
C THR A 620 6.42 48.83 18.33
N ASN A 621 5.13 48.98 17.97
CA ASN A 621 4.02 48.22 18.55
C ASN A 621 3.23 47.34 17.55
N SER A 622 3.47 47.40 16.23
CA SER A 622 2.68 46.65 15.26
C SER A 622 3.21 45.21 15.04
N THR A 623 2.31 44.22 15.00
CA THR A 623 2.62 42.80 14.72
C THR A 623 1.76 42.23 13.61
N VAL A 624 2.38 41.47 12.70
CA VAL A 624 1.68 40.55 11.80
C VAL A 624 2.02 39.12 12.24
N SER A 625 1.04 38.44 12.83
CA SER A 625 1.11 37.01 13.12
C SER A 625 0.25 36.26 12.10
N THR A 626 0.77 35.15 11.59
CA THR A 626 0.03 34.22 10.73
C THR A 626 0.20 32.80 11.26
N ILE A 627 -0.86 31.99 11.14
CA ILE A 627 -0.81 30.55 11.41
C ILE A 627 -0.73 29.84 10.06
N ILE A 628 0.33 29.07 9.83
CA ILE A 628 0.53 28.31 8.60
C ILE A 628 -0.16 26.94 8.78
N LYS A 629 -1.42 26.78 8.38
CA LYS A 629 -2.19 25.54 8.68
C LYS A 629 -1.92 24.31 7.76
N ASP A 630 -1.00 24.37 6.80
CA ASP A 630 -0.89 23.36 5.72
C ASP A 630 0.50 22.66 5.69
N GLY A 631 0.55 21.34 6.00
CA GLY A 631 1.70 20.43 5.87
C GLY A 631 2.76 20.48 6.99
N ASN A 632 3.57 19.45 7.21
CA ASN A 632 4.68 19.44 8.19
C ASN A 632 6.01 19.69 7.43
N PRO A 633 6.28 20.92 6.93
CA PRO A 633 7.39 21.14 6.01
C PRO A 633 8.72 20.98 6.74
N ARG A 634 9.49 19.97 6.37
CA ARG A 634 10.89 19.86 6.81
C ARG A 634 11.80 20.83 6.07
N ASN A 635 11.39 21.21 4.86
CA ASN A 635 12.03 22.18 3.99
C ASN A 635 11.18 23.44 3.93
N TYR A 636 11.78 24.62 3.99
CA TYR A 636 11.05 25.86 3.71
C TYR A 636 11.95 26.90 3.06
N SER A 637 11.34 27.89 2.41
CA SER A 637 12.06 29.07 1.96
C SER A 637 11.26 30.32 2.27
N VAL A 638 11.94 31.41 2.59
CA VAL A 638 11.35 32.72 2.84
C VAL A 638 12.02 33.72 1.90
N SER A 639 11.24 34.53 1.20
CA SER A 639 11.73 35.61 0.35
C SER A 639 10.98 36.88 0.68
N PHE A 640 11.67 37.99 0.89
CA PHE A 640 11.02 39.29 1.10
C PHE A 640 11.93 40.42 0.63
N ARG A 641 11.32 41.58 0.42
CA ARG A 641 12.02 42.83 0.17
C ARG A 641 12.04 43.69 1.42
N PHE A 642 13.13 44.40 1.66
CA PHE A 642 13.26 45.29 2.79
C PHE A 642 14.05 46.54 2.46
N LYS A 643 13.79 47.61 3.22
CA LYS A 643 14.50 48.88 3.18
C LYS A 643 14.88 49.27 4.60
N THR A 644 16.16 49.52 4.84
CA THR A 644 16.64 49.89 6.18
C THR A 644 16.26 51.32 6.55
N SER A 645 16.13 51.62 7.84
CA SER A 645 15.86 52.98 8.32
C SER A 645 17.10 53.62 8.93
N ASN A 646 17.27 54.92 8.69
CA ASN A 646 18.28 55.73 9.39
C ASN A 646 18.03 55.81 10.90
N LEU A 647 16.82 55.45 11.38
CA LEU A 647 16.45 55.38 12.80
C LEU A 647 17.00 54.13 13.52
N MET A 648 17.57 53.17 12.79
CA MET A 648 18.22 52.03 13.41
C MET A 648 19.45 52.47 14.22
N VAL A 649 19.57 51.95 15.44
CA VAL A 649 20.61 52.21 16.44
C VAL A 649 21.74 51.19 16.29
N VAL A 650 22.97 51.66 16.40
CA VAL A 650 24.19 50.82 16.38
C VAL A 650 24.16 49.79 17.51
N ASN A 651 24.53 48.54 17.21
CA ASN A 651 24.53 47.35 18.06
C ASN A 651 23.15 46.92 18.58
N GLN A 652 22.06 47.39 17.96
CA GLN A 652 20.71 46.89 18.24
C GLN A 652 20.28 45.85 17.21
N LYS A 653 19.56 44.82 17.66
CA LYS A 653 19.00 43.74 16.84
C LYS A 653 17.56 44.04 16.44
N TYR A 654 17.25 43.81 15.16
CA TYR A 654 15.97 44.09 14.51
C TYR A 654 15.47 42.82 13.80
N GLU A 655 14.42 42.18 14.30
CA GLU A 655 13.93 40.89 13.76
C GLU A 655 13.17 41.05 12.44
N PHE A 656 13.60 40.34 11.40
CA PHE A 656 12.81 40.16 10.18
C PHE A 656 11.66 39.17 10.38
N PHE A 657 11.94 38.02 11.00
CA PHE A 657 10.92 37.07 11.39
C PHE A 657 11.37 36.20 12.57
N ASP A 658 10.38 35.65 13.27
CA ASP A 658 10.53 34.70 14.36
C ASP A 658 9.55 33.54 14.16
N PHE A 659 10.09 32.32 14.04
CA PHE A 659 9.31 31.11 13.86
C PHE A 659 9.48 30.21 15.09
N VAL A 660 8.43 30.19 15.92
CA VAL A 660 8.39 29.45 17.20
C VAL A 660 7.78 28.06 16.95
N THR A 661 8.29 27.01 17.58
CA THR A 661 7.64 25.67 17.58
C THR A 661 7.32 25.17 18.98
N SER A 662 6.54 24.08 19.09
CA SER A 662 6.41 23.31 20.34
C SER A 662 7.80 22.86 20.78
N GLY A 663 8.19 23.21 22.02
CA GLY A 663 9.47 22.80 22.61
C GLY A 663 10.50 23.91 22.80
N ASN A 664 10.15 25.20 22.63
CA ASN A 664 11.06 26.34 22.68
C ASN A 664 12.11 26.35 21.55
N PHE A 665 11.82 25.71 20.41
CA PHE A 665 12.67 25.86 19.23
C PHE A 665 12.24 27.13 18.48
N GLU A 666 13.19 28.05 18.30
CA GLU A 666 12.98 29.28 17.54
C GLU A 666 14.00 29.34 16.41
N ASP A 667 13.50 29.54 15.19
CA ASP A 667 14.30 29.99 14.05
C ASP A 667 14.08 31.49 13.90
N ARG A 668 15.16 32.25 13.97
CA ARG A 668 15.13 33.71 13.97
C ARG A 668 16.05 34.27 12.91
N LEU A 669 15.57 35.27 12.20
CA LEU A 669 16.37 36.05 11.26
C LEU A 669 16.31 37.51 11.68
N PHE A 670 17.45 38.10 12.02
CA PHE A 670 17.52 39.49 12.45
C PHE A 670 18.69 40.25 11.84
N LEU A 671 18.56 41.57 11.81
CA LEU A 671 19.55 42.53 11.35
C LEU A 671 20.14 43.27 12.56
N GLU A 672 21.46 43.33 12.67
CA GLU A 672 22.18 44.13 13.65
C GLU A 672 22.93 45.25 12.94
N LYS A 673 22.65 46.51 13.28
CA LYS A 673 23.39 47.64 12.72
C LYS A 673 24.76 47.72 13.38
N LEU A 674 25.83 47.71 12.60
CA LEU A 674 27.19 47.92 13.09
C LEU A 674 27.48 49.43 13.01
N ASN A 675 28.45 49.87 12.20
CA ASN A 675 28.79 51.28 12.02
C ASN A 675 28.41 51.78 10.62
N GLY A 676 27.89 53.00 10.52
CA GLY A 676 27.46 53.59 9.25
C GLY A 676 26.35 52.77 8.58
N ASN A 677 26.58 52.38 7.32
CA ASN A 677 25.70 51.52 6.53
C ASN A 677 26.15 50.04 6.53
N ASN A 678 26.91 49.62 7.53
CA ASN A 678 27.32 48.23 7.68
C ASN A 678 26.38 47.52 8.65
N TYR A 679 25.91 46.35 8.25
CA TYR A 679 24.96 45.55 9.02
C TYR A 679 25.43 44.10 9.10
N ARG A 680 25.09 43.42 10.18
CA ARG A 680 25.24 41.98 10.35
C ARG A 680 23.85 41.35 10.21
N ILE A 681 23.68 40.44 9.26
CA ILE A 681 22.48 39.60 9.18
C ILE A 681 22.79 38.32 9.93
N VAL A 682 21.92 37.94 10.87
CA VAL A 682 22.10 36.74 11.70
C VAL A 682 20.89 35.85 11.56
N PHE A 683 21.11 34.61 11.14
CA PHE A 683 20.17 33.52 11.29
C PHE A 683 20.55 32.70 12.52
N GLN A 684 19.60 32.54 13.45
CA GLN A 684 19.79 31.84 14.71
C GLN A 684 18.79 30.69 14.81
N LYS A 685 19.30 29.48 15.06
CA LYS A 685 18.51 28.29 15.39
C LYS A 685 18.76 27.95 16.86
N LEU A 686 17.82 28.30 17.75
CA LEU A 686 18.07 28.34 19.20
C LEU A 686 18.35 26.98 19.86
N GLN A 687 17.87 25.88 19.29
CA GLN A 687 18.02 24.56 19.91
C GLN A 687 19.49 24.11 20.05
N GLU A 688 20.35 24.55 19.12
CA GLU A 688 21.67 23.94 18.92
C GLU A 688 22.80 24.99 18.96
N ASN A 689 22.49 26.22 19.37
CA ASN A 689 23.41 27.36 19.32
C ASN A 689 24.02 27.61 17.92
N TYR A 690 23.35 27.17 16.85
CA TYR A 690 23.77 27.49 15.50
C TYR A 690 23.40 28.95 15.20
N ASN A 691 24.44 29.78 15.13
CA ASN A 691 24.36 31.16 14.70
C ASN A 691 25.16 31.29 13.42
N PHE A 692 24.47 31.63 12.34
CA PHE A 692 25.10 31.94 11.06
C PHE A 692 24.96 33.42 10.83
N ASP A 693 26.08 34.13 10.71
CA ASP A 693 26.07 35.55 10.43
C ASP A 693 27.00 35.94 9.27
N PHE A 694 26.64 37.03 8.61
CA PHE A 694 27.48 37.66 7.62
C PHE A 694 27.34 39.18 7.69
N ILE A 695 28.44 39.86 7.38
CA ILE A 695 28.49 41.33 7.34
C ILE A 695 28.20 41.80 5.92
N VAL A 696 27.26 42.72 5.80
CA VAL A 696 26.93 43.42 4.57
C VAL A 696 27.40 44.86 4.71
N ASN A 697 28.32 45.23 3.83
CA ASN A 697 28.87 46.58 3.78
C ASN A 697 28.04 47.44 2.82
N ASN A 698 27.82 48.71 3.19
CA ASN A 698 27.11 49.69 2.38
C ASN A 698 25.66 49.31 2.01
N LEU A 699 24.93 48.67 2.92
CA LEU A 699 23.50 48.47 2.76
C LEU A 699 22.80 49.83 2.90
N ASP A 700 22.44 50.43 1.79
CA ASP A 700 21.88 51.78 1.76
C ASP A 700 20.37 51.75 2.05
N ASN A 701 19.74 52.93 1.98
CA ASN A 701 18.31 53.06 2.13
C ASN A 701 17.62 52.82 0.78
N SER A 702 17.93 51.70 0.11
CA SER A 702 17.28 51.21 -1.11
C SER A 702 16.58 49.87 -0.85
N TRP A 703 15.84 49.37 -1.84
CA TRP A 703 15.15 48.09 -1.72
C TRP A 703 16.14 46.95 -1.94
N HIS A 704 16.23 46.07 -0.95
CA HIS A 704 17.03 44.85 -1.00
C HIS A 704 16.12 43.63 -0.93
N GLN A 705 16.47 42.55 -1.62
CA GLN A 705 15.80 41.26 -1.48
C GLN A 705 16.63 40.31 -0.62
N LEU A 706 16.01 39.76 0.41
CA LEU A 706 16.58 38.66 1.18
C LEU A 706 15.83 37.36 0.87
N VAL A 707 16.58 36.29 0.63
CA VAL A 707 16.03 34.95 0.44
C VAL A 707 16.75 33.96 1.34
N LEU A 708 15.99 33.28 2.18
CA LEU A 708 16.47 32.19 3.04
C LEU A 708 15.90 30.87 2.51
N ILE A 709 16.77 29.89 2.33
CA ILE A 709 16.43 28.56 1.84
C ILE A 709 16.93 27.56 2.87
N PHE A 710 16.02 26.85 3.50
CA PHE A 710 16.36 25.78 4.43
C PHE A 710 15.93 24.44 3.82
N ASN A 711 16.91 23.61 3.51
CA ASN A 711 16.72 22.24 3.01
C ASN A 711 17.18 21.26 4.08
N SER A 712 16.27 20.46 4.62
CA SER A 712 16.56 19.50 5.65
C SER A 712 17.37 18.28 5.21
N GLY A 713 17.43 17.98 3.91
CA GLY A 713 17.84 16.65 3.48
C GLY A 713 16.92 15.54 4.03
N ASN A 714 17.36 14.28 3.96
CA ASN A 714 16.70 13.11 4.53
C ASN A 714 17.00 12.95 6.05
N LEU A 715 16.25 12.07 6.74
CA LEU A 715 16.33 11.79 8.20
C LEU A 715 17.74 11.48 8.75
N PHE A 716 18.68 11.12 7.87
CA PHE A 716 20.03 10.71 8.23
C PHE A 716 21.11 11.58 7.57
N SER A 717 20.72 12.66 6.88
CA SER A 717 21.63 13.52 6.14
C SER A 717 21.72 14.92 6.72
N VAL A 718 22.84 15.57 6.39
CA VAL A 718 23.13 16.94 6.76
C VAL A 718 22.30 17.87 5.87
N GLY A 719 21.47 18.72 6.48
CA GLY A 719 20.70 19.74 5.76
C GLY A 719 21.60 20.85 5.21
N ASN A 720 21.04 21.73 4.39
CA ASN A 720 21.71 22.89 3.82
C ASN A 720 20.88 24.15 4.07
N LEU A 721 21.51 25.17 4.66
CA LEU A 721 21.01 26.54 4.72
C LEU A 721 21.72 27.39 3.68
N LYS A 722 20.92 28.01 2.80
CA LYS A 722 21.39 29.05 1.89
C LYS A 722 20.74 30.39 2.20
N ILE A 723 21.53 31.46 2.17
CA ILE A 723 21.04 32.83 2.27
C ILE A 723 21.54 33.64 1.08
N TYR A 724 20.60 34.26 0.35
CA TYR A 724 20.86 35.18 -0.74
C TYR A 724 20.45 36.59 -0.32
N LEU A 725 21.27 37.57 -0.70
CA LEU A 725 20.92 38.99 -0.64
C LEU A 725 21.14 39.57 -2.05
N ASP A 726 20.11 40.19 -2.60
CA ASP A 726 20.10 40.76 -3.96
C ASP A 726 20.59 39.76 -5.02
N ASN A 727 20.03 38.54 -4.97
CA ASN A 727 20.37 37.40 -5.85
C ASN A 727 21.84 36.91 -5.76
N LYS A 728 22.61 37.40 -4.78
CA LYS A 728 23.96 36.92 -4.49
C LYS A 728 23.94 35.97 -3.30
N LEU A 729 24.51 34.77 -3.46
CA LEU A 729 24.68 33.78 -2.39
C LEU A 729 25.73 34.27 -1.37
N PHE A 730 25.35 34.37 -0.10
CA PHE A 730 26.25 34.76 1.01
C PHE A 730 26.60 33.59 1.94
N ILE A 731 25.62 32.73 2.23
CA ILE A 731 25.80 31.54 3.05
C ILE A 731 25.36 30.32 2.24
N ASP A 732 26.18 29.27 2.21
CA ASP A 732 25.84 27.91 1.77
C ASP A 732 26.53 26.96 2.77
N THR A 733 25.78 26.53 3.78
CA THR A 733 26.34 25.78 4.90
C THR A 733 25.52 24.58 5.25
N LYS A 734 26.21 23.55 5.72
CA LYS A 734 25.66 22.28 6.13
C LYS A 734 25.20 22.35 7.60
N ILE A 735 24.00 21.87 7.90
CA ILE A 735 23.43 21.85 9.25
C ILE A 735 23.17 20.40 9.65
N ASN A 736 23.85 19.93 10.69
CA ASN A 736 23.67 18.60 11.23
C ASN A 736 22.42 18.60 12.12
N PHE A 737 21.47 17.70 11.83
CA PHE A 737 20.28 17.40 12.64
C PHE A 737 19.09 18.36 12.50
N ILE A 738 17.87 17.81 12.25
CA ILE A 738 16.71 18.61 11.82
C ILE A 738 15.40 18.03 12.34
N PHE A 739 14.73 18.81 13.19
CA PHE A 739 13.36 18.56 13.59
C PHE A 739 12.37 19.06 12.52
N ALA A 740 11.35 18.26 12.24
CA ALA A 740 10.23 18.67 11.41
C ALA A 740 9.36 19.72 12.14
N TYR A 741 8.95 20.79 11.46
CA TYR A 741 8.12 21.84 12.05
C TYR A 741 6.65 21.43 12.06
N ASN A 742 6.10 21.16 13.24
CA ASN A 742 4.65 21.09 13.38
C ASN A 742 4.05 22.48 13.07
N ILE A 743 3.13 22.53 12.12
CA ILE A 743 2.58 23.75 11.50
C ILE A 743 1.63 24.59 12.34
N GLU A 744 1.26 24.14 13.54
CA GLU A 744 0.25 24.87 14.31
C GLU A 744 0.77 26.14 15.00
N PHE A 745 2.04 26.52 14.77
CA PHE A 745 2.65 27.65 15.46
C PHE A 745 2.64 28.96 14.66
N PRO A 746 2.57 30.10 15.37
CA PRO A 746 2.61 31.41 14.75
C PRO A 746 3.97 31.71 14.13
N PHE A 747 3.92 32.26 12.91
CA PHE A 747 5.06 32.88 12.23
C PHE A 747 4.93 34.40 12.38
N TYR A 748 5.89 35.04 13.06
CA TYR A 748 5.88 36.49 13.32
C TYR A 748 6.75 37.21 12.30
N ILE A 749 6.21 38.24 11.65
CA ILE A 749 6.95 39.07 10.70
C ILE A 749 7.25 40.42 11.35
N GLY A 750 8.53 40.83 11.33
CA GLY A 750 9.00 42.12 11.78
C GLY A 750 9.13 42.31 13.30
N LYS A 751 8.99 41.25 14.12
CA LYS A 751 9.10 41.32 15.58
C LYS A 751 9.47 39.97 16.21
N LYS A 752 10.13 40.01 17.37
CA LYS A 752 10.31 38.85 18.26
C LYS A 752 9.06 38.54 19.09
N THR A 753 8.74 37.26 19.24
CA THR A 753 7.73 36.80 20.21
C THR A 753 8.06 37.33 21.61
N GLY A 754 7.10 38.02 22.24
CA GLY A 754 7.25 38.52 23.61
C GLY A 754 8.18 39.74 23.81
N SER A 755 8.70 40.40 22.76
CA SER A 755 9.53 41.61 22.91
C SER A 755 9.18 42.72 21.93
N GLU A 756 8.91 43.93 22.45
CA GLU A 756 8.68 45.15 21.66
C GLU A 756 9.96 45.88 21.24
N ARG A 757 11.09 45.59 21.91
CA ARG A 757 12.34 46.35 21.70
C ARG A 757 13.15 45.93 20.48
N ASN A 758 12.78 44.82 19.83
CA ASN A 758 13.53 44.22 18.73
C ASN A 758 12.74 44.16 17.41
N SER A 759 11.66 44.93 17.28
CA SER A 759 10.88 45.01 16.04
C SER A 759 11.70 45.63 14.91
N PHE A 760 11.55 45.14 13.67
CA PHE A 760 12.24 45.70 12.51
C PHE A 760 11.88 47.18 12.30
N ILE A 761 12.90 48.06 12.25
CA ILE A 761 12.73 49.49 11.98
C ILE A 761 13.09 49.78 10.52
N GLY A 762 12.10 49.74 9.65
CA GLY A 762 12.29 49.95 8.21
C GLY A 762 10.99 49.73 7.44
N LEU A 763 11.13 49.42 6.16
CA LEU A 763 10.02 48.97 5.31
C LEU A 763 10.21 47.50 4.95
N LEU A 764 9.15 46.71 5.04
CA LEU A 764 9.07 45.35 4.53
C LEU A 764 8.05 45.31 3.40
N ASP A 765 8.36 44.53 2.38
CA ASP A 765 7.45 44.27 1.27
C ASP A 765 7.58 42.84 0.75
N ASP A 766 6.57 42.41 0.01
CA ASP A 766 6.67 41.31 -0.94
C ASP A 766 7.04 39.96 -0.31
N PHE A 767 6.56 39.73 0.93
CA PHE A 767 6.94 38.62 1.81
C PHE A 767 6.28 37.31 1.39
N LYS A 768 7.09 36.34 0.96
CA LYS A 768 6.71 35.04 0.39
C LYS A 768 7.25 33.90 1.24
N ILE A 769 6.43 32.91 1.53
CA ILE A 769 6.80 31.67 2.23
C ILE A 769 6.53 30.49 1.31
N PHE A 770 7.51 29.60 1.14
CA PHE A 770 7.43 28.39 0.32
C PHE A 770 7.50 27.14 1.19
N SER A 771 6.74 26.10 0.85
CA SER A 771 6.70 24.79 1.54
C SER A 771 7.92 23.91 1.30
N GLY A 772 8.97 24.46 0.69
CA GLY A 772 10.17 23.72 0.30
C GLY A 772 11.35 24.61 0.01
N ALA A 773 12.50 23.97 -0.19
CA ALA A 773 13.70 24.64 -0.66
C ALA A 773 13.51 25.06 -2.13
N ILE A 774 13.53 26.37 -2.39
CA ILE A 774 13.60 26.89 -3.76
C ILE A 774 15.02 26.73 -4.32
N ASN A 775 15.16 26.66 -5.64
CA ASN A 775 16.46 26.58 -6.30
C ASN A 775 16.92 27.97 -6.77
N ASP A 776 18.20 28.09 -7.13
CA ASP A 776 18.85 29.32 -7.58
C ASP A 776 18.13 29.98 -8.77
N THR A 777 17.49 29.18 -9.64
CA THR A 777 16.70 29.70 -10.76
C THR A 777 15.45 30.44 -10.27
N ILE A 778 14.76 29.89 -9.27
CA ILE A 778 13.61 30.55 -8.64
C ILE A 778 14.06 31.81 -7.90
N VAL A 779 15.21 31.78 -7.20
CA VAL A 779 15.77 32.97 -6.53
C VAL A 779 15.99 34.12 -7.53
N ASN A 780 16.66 33.85 -8.66
CA ASN A 780 16.92 34.86 -9.69
C ASN A 780 15.62 35.41 -10.31
N ARG A 781 14.59 34.57 -10.46
CA ARG A 781 13.27 35.00 -10.93
C ARG A 781 12.55 35.87 -9.89
N LEU A 782 12.59 35.51 -8.61
CA LEU A 782 12.03 36.32 -7.53
C LEU A 782 12.72 37.69 -7.43
N PHE A 783 14.02 37.76 -7.73
CA PHE A 783 14.76 39.03 -7.77
C PHE A 783 14.32 39.92 -8.92
N SER A 784 14.19 39.33 -10.12
CA SER A 784 13.80 40.05 -11.34
C SER A 784 12.30 40.32 -11.47
N SER A 785 11.44 39.69 -10.68
CA SER A 785 9.99 39.92 -10.74
C SER A 785 9.63 41.31 -10.20
N ILE A 786 8.90 42.07 -11.01
CA ILE A 786 8.27 43.35 -10.62
C ILE A 786 6.83 43.17 -10.12
N THR A 787 6.26 41.97 -10.26
CA THR A 787 4.87 41.67 -9.87
C THR A 787 4.80 41.07 -8.47
N GLU A 788 4.19 41.80 -7.55
CA GLU A 788 3.95 41.34 -6.17
C GLU A 788 2.94 40.20 -6.13
N CYS A 789 3.26 39.16 -5.36
CA CYS A 789 2.42 37.99 -5.08
C CYS A 789 1.76 37.23 -6.25
N GLN A 790 2.01 37.61 -7.51
CA GLN A 790 1.57 36.88 -8.70
C GLN A 790 2.60 35.87 -9.21
N TYR A 791 3.62 35.55 -8.41
CA TYR A 791 4.58 34.53 -8.76
C TYR A 791 3.89 33.17 -8.85
N ARG A 792 3.59 32.76 -10.09
CA ARG A 792 3.09 31.42 -10.41
C ARG A 792 4.29 30.55 -10.72
N ILE A 793 4.49 29.52 -9.91
CA ILE A 793 5.56 28.53 -10.09
C ILE A 793 5.26 27.63 -11.32
N CYS A 794 4.03 27.68 -11.82
CA CYS A 794 3.53 26.91 -12.94
C CYS A 794 2.52 27.72 -13.79
N GLU A 795 2.46 27.43 -15.09
CA GLU A 795 1.75 28.26 -16.08
C GLU A 795 0.22 28.11 -16.06
N ASN A 796 -0.34 27.03 -15.49
CA ASN A 796 -1.76 26.68 -15.64
C ASN A 796 -2.51 26.59 -14.31
N LEU A 797 -3.51 27.47 -14.11
CA LEU A 797 -4.49 27.38 -13.02
C LEU A 797 -5.26 26.04 -13.09
N PRO A 798 -5.75 25.53 -11.95
CA PRO A 798 -6.60 24.36 -11.96
C PRO A 798 -7.92 24.74 -12.63
N GLY A 799 -8.34 23.96 -13.60
CA GLY A 799 -9.70 24.01 -14.12
C GLY A 799 -10.35 22.65 -13.95
N VAL A 800 -11.67 22.63 -14.00
CA VAL A 800 -12.43 21.40 -14.15
C VAL A 800 -13.29 21.54 -15.38
N VAL A 801 -13.19 20.56 -16.25
CA VAL A 801 -14.21 20.32 -17.25
C VAL A 801 -15.13 19.30 -16.62
N LEU A 802 -16.27 19.76 -16.11
CA LEU A 802 -17.32 18.83 -15.72
C LEU A 802 -17.72 18.04 -16.96
N PRO A 803 -17.95 16.72 -16.84
CA PRO A 803 -18.69 16.03 -17.87
C PRO A 803 -19.99 16.81 -18.08
N PRO A 804 -20.36 17.14 -19.33
CA PRO A 804 -21.60 17.84 -19.62
C PRO A 804 -22.76 17.15 -18.92
N LEU A 805 -23.67 17.98 -18.40
CA LEU A 805 -24.83 17.69 -17.58
C LEU A 805 -25.68 16.51 -18.10
N GLY A 806 -25.17 15.29 -17.94
CA GLY A 806 -25.94 14.07 -18.01
C GLY A 806 -26.45 13.78 -16.62
N GLU A 807 -27.76 13.71 -16.43
CA GLU A 807 -28.30 13.24 -15.16
C GLU A 807 -27.92 11.76 -15.00
N TYR A 808 -27.05 11.50 -14.02
CA TYR A 808 -26.66 10.15 -13.62
C TYR A 808 -27.82 9.50 -12.87
N ILE A 809 -28.16 8.25 -13.20
CA ILE A 809 -29.10 7.44 -12.43
C ILE A 809 -28.27 6.50 -11.58
N VAL A 810 -28.42 6.56 -10.26
CA VAL A 810 -27.73 5.66 -9.31
C VAL A 810 -28.77 4.95 -8.48
N ASP A 811 -28.65 3.64 -8.31
CA ASP A 811 -29.53 2.91 -7.40
C ASP A 811 -29.23 3.28 -5.95
N GLN A 812 -30.26 3.40 -5.13
CA GLN A 812 -30.08 3.73 -3.73
C GLN A 812 -29.24 2.67 -3.00
N GLY A 813 -28.14 3.12 -2.40
CA GLY A 813 -27.15 2.28 -1.72
C GLY A 813 -25.86 2.10 -2.51
N ASP A 814 -25.88 2.39 -3.81
CA ASP A 814 -24.70 2.35 -4.65
C ASP A 814 -23.88 3.64 -4.50
N MET A 815 -22.56 3.52 -4.68
CA MET A 815 -21.67 4.69 -4.69
C MET A 815 -21.83 5.45 -6.01
N LEU A 816 -22.04 6.77 -5.92
CA LEU A 816 -21.95 7.64 -7.09
C LEU A 816 -20.50 7.63 -7.58
N LYS A 817 -20.30 7.16 -8.81
CA LYS A 817 -19.00 7.20 -9.50
C LYS A 817 -19.05 8.29 -10.55
N TYR A 818 -18.27 9.36 -10.38
CA TYR A 818 -18.10 10.40 -11.39
C TYR A 818 -16.64 10.52 -11.83
N SER A 819 -16.43 10.89 -13.08
CA SER A 819 -15.10 11.20 -13.63
C SER A 819 -14.99 12.70 -13.81
N LEU A 820 -14.17 13.35 -12.99
CA LEU A 820 -13.84 14.76 -13.17
C LEU A 820 -12.59 14.84 -14.05
N LYS A 821 -12.65 15.65 -15.11
CA LYS A 821 -11.46 16.00 -15.88
C LYS A 821 -10.93 17.32 -15.37
N PHE A 822 -9.78 17.27 -14.72
CA PHE A 822 -9.09 18.48 -14.27
C PHE A 822 -8.17 18.98 -15.40
N SER A 823 -8.09 20.29 -15.58
CA SER A 823 -7.04 20.94 -16.39
C SER A 823 -6.01 21.58 -15.46
N GLY A 824 -4.74 21.58 -15.87
CA GLY A 824 -3.62 21.99 -15.04
C GLY A 824 -2.85 20.79 -14.49
N ARG A 825 -1.70 21.04 -13.83
CA ARG A 825 -0.93 19.97 -13.20
C ARG A 825 -1.49 19.73 -11.79
N GLY A 826 -1.75 18.47 -11.45
CA GLY A 826 -2.16 18.07 -10.11
C GLY A 826 -1.04 18.24 -9.08
N PRO A 827 -1.30 17.95 -7.80
CA PRO A 827 -2.56 17.44 -7.26
C PRO A 827 -3.65 18.51 -7.06
N PHE A 828 -4.91 18.08 -6.99
CA PHE A 828 -6.08 18.95 -6.83
C PHE A 828 -6.80 18.68 -5.51
N ASP A 829 -6.94 19.69 -4.64
CA ASP A 829 -7.93 19.70 -3.56
C ASP A 829 -9.22 20.31 -4.09
N PHE A 830 -10.37 19.70 -3.84
CA PHE A 830 -11.65 20.31 -4.18
C PHE A 830 -12.69 20.14 -3.09
N LYS A 831 -13.63 21.09 -3.07
CA LYS A 831 -14.80 21.09 -2.19
C LYS A 831 -16.05 21.08 -3.02
N TYR A 832 -16.99 20.23 -2.65
CA TYR A 832 -18.31 20.19 -3.24
C TYR A 832 -19.39 20.20 -2.15
N ASN A 833 -20.60 20.54 -2.54
CA ASN A 833 -21.78 20.57 -1.69
C ASN A 833 -22.87 19.74 -2.36
N ILE A 834 -23.50 18.82 -1.62
CA ILE A 834 -24.65 18.06 -2.13
C ILE A 834 -25.92 18.57 -1.44
N ASN A 835 -26.88 19.07 -2.24
CA ASN A 835 -28.17 19.59 -1.79
C ASN A 835 -28.07 20.67 -0.68
N GLY A 836 -27.07 21.54 -0.72
CA GLY A 836 -26.86 22.60 0.26
C GLY A 836 -26.04 22.18 1.49
N ILE A 837 -25.69 20.91 1.64
CA ILE A 837 -24.79 20.41 2.69
C ILE A 837 -23.34 20.43 2.20
N GLU A 838 -22.51 21.33 2.75
CA GLU A 838 -21.06 21.40 2.45
C GLU A 838 -20.40 20.06 2.81
N GLN A 839 -19.70 19.46 1.85
CA GLN A 839 -18.97 18.21 2.04
C GLN A 839 -17.45 18.44 2.09
N ILE A 840 -16.78 17.49 2.73
CA ILE A 840 -15.37 17.48 3.13
C ILE A 840 -14.44 17.67 1.91
N ASN A 841 -13.26 18.26 2.14
CA ASN A 841 -12.15 18.32 1.19
C ASN A 841 -11.84 16.92 0.63
N ASP A 842 -11.91 16.77 -0.69
CA ASP A 842 -11.51 15.55 -1.39
C ASP A 842 -10.32 15.86 -2.32
N TYR A 843 -9.55 14.83 -2.65
CA TYR A 843 -8.22 14.97 -3.26
C TYR A 843 -8.09 14.14 -4.54
N ALA A 844 -7.82 14.81 -5.67
CA ALA A 844 -7.60 14.19 -6.96
C ALA A 844 -6.11 14.28 -7.37
N ARG A 845 -5.48 13.12 -7.59
CA ARG A 845 -4.06 13.02 -7.93
C ARG A 845 -3.75 13.05 -9.43
N LEU A 846 -4.71 12.69 -10.29
CA LEU A 846 -4.49 12.47 -11.73
C LEU A 846 -5.34 13.38 -12.61
N LEU A 847 -4.79 13.73 -13.79
CA LEU A 847 -5.40 14.58 -14.83
C LEU A 847 -6.71 14.03 -15.44
N ASN A 848 -7.11 12.79 -15.12
CA ASN A 848 -8.40 12.20 -15.49
C ASN A 848 -8.88 11.24 -14.37
N SER A 849 -8.86 11.69 -13.12
CA SER A 849 -9.23 10.83 -12.01
C SER A 849 -10.75 10.55 -12.02
N ILE A 850 -11.09 9.26 -12.06
CA ILE A 850 -12.42 8.79 -11.64
C ILE A 850 -12.39 8.85 -10.12
N ILE A 851 -13.20 9.74 -9.55
CA ILE A 851 -13.29 9.86 -8.10
C ILE A 851 -14.54 9.10 -7.70
N PRO A 852 -14.42 7.86 -7.21
CA PRO A 852 -15.53 7.27 -6.49
C PRO A 852 -15.75 8.12 -5.25
N THR A 853 -16.97 8.60 -5.00
CA THR A 853 -17.28 9.09 -3.66
C THR A 853 -17.18 7.88 -2.74
N GLN A 854 -16.03 7.69 -2.07
CA GLN A 854 -15.76 6.49 -1.25
C GLN A 854 -16.66 6.39 -0.01
N ARG A 855 -17.54 7.37 0.21
CA ARG A 855 -18.58 7.30 1.23
C ARG A 855 -19.90 6.94 0.57
N THR A 856 -20.53 5.88 1.07
CA THR A 856 -21.98 5.63 0.96
C THR A 856 -22.69 6.78 1.63
N MET A 857 -22.87 7.88 0.89
CA MET A 857 -23.58 9.04 1.39
C MET A 857 -25.09 8.76 1.34
N PRO A 858 -25.84 9.25 2.34
CA PRO A 858 -27.30 9.13 2.36
C PRO A 858 -27.92 10.06 1.31
N TYR A 859 -27.88 9.66 0.04
CA TYR A 859 -28.55 10.42 -1.01
C TYR A 859 -30.06 10.44 -0.76
N LYS A 860 -30.71 11.56 -1.10
CA LYS A 860 -32.17 11.60 -1.16
C LYS A 860 -32.59 10.85 -2.42
N SER A 861 -33.53 9.92 -2.35
CA SER A 861 -34.10 9.34 -3.58
C SER A 861 -34.75 10.45 -4.41
N GLY A 862 -34.66 10.35 -5.73
CA GLY A 862 -35.06 11.42 -6.64
C GLY A 862 -33.90 12.31 -7.06
N GLU A 863 -34.20 13.54 -7.50
CA GLU A 863 -33.19 14.51 -7.93
C GLU A 863 -32.32 15.03 -6.78
N ASN A 864 -31.01 15.06 -7.03
CA ASN A 864 -29.97 15.63 -6.19
C ASN A 864 -29.08 16.57 -7.01
N TYR A 865 -28.48 17.53 -6.33
CA TYR A 865 -27.60 18.55 -6.90
C TYR A 865 -26.26 18.51 -6.18
N MET A 866 -25.17 18.37 -6.91
CA MET A 866 -23.81 18.51 -6.41
C MET A 866 -23.19 19.79 -6.97
N VAL A 867 -22.88 20.77 -6.13
CA VAL A 867 -22.22 22.02 -6.53
C VAL A 867 -20.74 21.89 -6.21
N LEU A 868 -19.86 22.06 -7.21
CA LEU A 868 -18.42 22.11 -6.99
C LEU A 868 -18.04 23.56 -6.68
N ASN A 869 -17.71 23.84 -5.41
CA ASN A 869 -17.54 25.21 -4.92
C ASN A 869 -16.12 25.74 -5.15
N ARG A 870 -15.11 24.87 -5.06
CA ARG A 870 -13.70 25.30 -4.98
C ARG A 870 -12.77 24.20 -5.45
N ILE A 871 -11.74 24.55 -6.22
CA ILE A 871 -10.61 23.69 -6.59
C ILE A 871 -9.30 24.44 -6.31
N LYS A 872 -8.33 23.76 -5.71
CA LYS A 872 -6.97 24.23 -5.44
C LYS A 872 -5.98 23.25 -6.05
N ASN A 873 -4.92 23.74 -6.66
CA ASN A 873 -3.71 22.94 -6.95
C ASN A 873 -2.47 23.74 -6.54
N HIS A 874 -1.27 23.23 -6.83
CA HIS A 874 -0.01 23.94 -6.58
C HIS A 874 0.14 25.26 -7.37
N CYS A 875 -0.70 25.50 -8.37
CA CYS A 875 -0.70 26.72 -9.19
C CYS A 875 -1.67 27.80 -8.70
N GLY A 876 -2.60 27.48 -7.79
CA GLY A 876 -3.53 28.45 -7.23
C GLY A 876 -4.91 27.89 -6.89
N LEU A 877 -5.84 28.80 -6.67
CA LEU A 877 -7.23 28.51 -6.29
C LEU A 877 -8.21 29.05 -7.33
N VAL A 878 -9.22 28.25 -7.68
CA VAL A 878 -10.36 28.65 -8.49
C VAL A 878 -11.65 28.33 -7.74
N GLU A 879 -12.50 29.34 -7.57
CA GLU A 879 -13.89 29.15 -7.12
C GLU A 879 -14.75 28.79 -8.31
N LEU A 880 -15.57 27.75 -8.16
CA LEU A 880 -16.49 27.27 -9.17
C LEU A 880 -17.91 27.33 -8.58
N ASN A 881 -18.91 27.43 -9.46
CA ASN A 881 -20.32 27.37 -9.07
C ASN A 881 -21.09 26.39 -9.97
N ASP A 882 -20.36 25.43 -10.52
CA ASP A 882 -20.94 24.47 -11.44
C ASP A 882 -21.71 23.39 -10.67
N THR A 883 -22.90 23.06 -11.16
CA THR A 883 -23.83 22.15 -10.51
C THR A 883 -24.02 20.90 -11.35
N ILE A 884 -23.81 19.71 -10.79
CA ILE A 884 -24.15 18.42 -11.40
C ILE A 884 -25.51 17.97 -10.85
N LYS A 885 -26.44 17.61 -11.73
CA LYS A 885 -27.71 16.99 -11.35
C LYS A 885 -27.60 15.47 -11.48
N PHE A 886 -28.14 14.72 -10.52
CA PHE A 886 -28.26 13.26 -10.60
C PHE A 886 -29.52 12.77 -9.93
N TYR A 887 -30.07 11.65 -10.39
CA TYR A 887 -31.27 11.02 -9.85
C TYR A 887 -30.89 9.74 -9.11
N VAL A 888 -31.31 9.59 -7.85
CA VAL A 888 -31.13 8.35 -7.10
C VAL A 888 -32.41 7.54 -7.15
N LYS A 889 -32.37 6.41 -7.85
CA LYS A 889 -33.50 5.50 -8.04
C LYS A 889 -33.78 4.78 -6.71
N PRO A 890 -35.03 4.80 -6.20
CA PRO A 890 -35.38 3.95 -5.07
C PRO A 890 -35.15 2.48 -5.45
N LYS A 891 -34.66 1.67 -4.52
CA LYS A 891 -34.34 0.26 -4.74
C LYS A 891 -35.38 -0.62 -4.06
N LEU A 892 -35.97 -1.56 -4.79
CA LEU A 892 -36.83 -2.58 -4.18
C LEU A 892 -35.96 -3.44 -3.27
N ALA A 893 -36.24 -3.36 -1.97
CA ALA A 893 -35.50 -4.04 -0.93
C ALA A 893 -36.03 -5.45 -0.71
N GLU A 894 -37.36 -5.56 -0.57
CA GLU A 894 -38.05 -6.83 -0.37
C GLU A 894 -39.42 -6.77 -1.04
N CYS A 895 -39.89 -7.91 -1.55
CA CYS A 895 -41.23 -7.99 -2.11
C CYS A 895 -41.88 -9.36 -1.89
N LEU A 896 -43.09 -9.32 -1.34
CA LEU A 896 -43.93 -10.49 -1.07
C LEU A 896 -45.22 -10.39 -1.91
N PRO A 897 -45.26 -10.99 -3.11
CA PRO A 897 -46.39 -10.90 -4.01
C PRO A 897 -47.50 -11.90 -3.70
N PHE A 898 -47.20 -12.94 -2.92
CA PHE A 898 -48.09 -14.06 -2.54
C PHE A 898 -48.73 -14.85 -3.70
N ASN A 899 -48.30 -14.68 -4.96
CA ASN A 899 -48.85 -15.37 -6.13
C ASN A 899 -48.50 -16.88 -6.19
N ASN A 900 -49.25 -17.75 -5.50
CA ASN A 900 -49.10 -19.23 -5.49
C ASN A 900 -47.73 -19.78 -5.08
N GLN A 901 -46.82 -18.95 -4.58
CA GLN A 901 -45.60 -19.42 -3.94
C GLN A 901 -45.90 -19.60 -2.46
N ILE A 902 -45.86 -20.86 -2.00
CA ILE A 902 -45.78 -21.20 -0.57
C ILE A 902 -44.72 -20.27 0.01
N ILE A 903 -45.02 -19.65 1.16
CA ILE A 903 -44.07 -18.89 1.98
C ILE A 903 -42.96 -19.86 2.40
N GLN A 904 -42.02 -20.14 1.49
CA GLN A 904 -40.96 -21.09 1.68
C GLN A 904 -39.93 -20.39 2.58
N PRO A 905 -39.58 -20.96 3.75
CA PRO A 905 -38.65 -20.38 4.72
C PRO A 905 -37.18 -20.39 4.23
N ASN A 906 -36.94 -20.38 2.92
CA ASN A 906 -35.60 -20.48 2.33
C ASN A 906 -34.76 -19.21 2.45
N TYR A 907 -35.31 -18.12 3.00
CA TYR A 907 -34.51 -17.01 3.48
C TYR A 907 -33.90 -17.38 4.84
N LYS A 908 -32.57 -17.47 4.91
CA LYS A 908 -31.83 -17.72 6.16
C LYS A 908 -32.29 -16.74 7.25
N GLY A 909 -33.09 -17.24 8.20
CA GLY A 909 -33.55 -16.48 9.37
C GLY A 909 -35.01 -16.04 9.37
N SER A 910 -35.84 -16.41 8.37
CA SER A 910 -37.27 -16.07 8.43
C SER A 910 -38.04 -16.94 9.44
N ASN A 911 -38.80 -16.33 10.34
CA ASN A 911 -39.75 -17.03 11.23
C ASN A 911 -41.16 -16.59 10.87
N SER A 912 -41.96 -17.48 10.28
CA SER A 912 -43.40 -17.26 10.10
C SER A 912 -44.18 -18.13 11.07
N THR A 913 -45.07 -17.54 11.86
CA THR A 913 -46.09 -18.29 12.61
C THR A 913 -47.45 -18.03 11.97
N SER A 914 -48.15 -19.11 11.60
CA SER A 914 -49.59 -19.11 11.25
C SER A 914 -50.08 -18.13 10.17
N VAL A 915 -49.29 -17.79 9.15
CA VAL A 915 -49.79 -17.02 7.99
C VAL A 915 -50.40 -17.99 6.98
N PHE A 916 -51.67 -17.81 6.62
CA PHE A 916 -52.37 -18.62 5.62
C PHE A 916 -52.50 -17.83 4.32
N LEU A 917 -52.79 -18.50 3.20
CA LEU A 917 -53.14 -17.82 1.93
C LEU A 917 -54.67 -17.77 1.76
N ASP A 918 -55.18 -16.69 1.18
CA ASP A 918 -56.61 -16.45 0.90
C ASP A 918 -56.73 -15.67 -0.43
N SER A 919 -57.94 -15.27 -0.80
CA SER A 919 -58.22 -14.58 -2.05
C SER A 919 -57.69 -13.14 -2.05
N ASP A 920 -57.02 -12.75 -3.13
CA ASP A 920 -56.52 -11.39 -3.33
C ASP A 920 -57.63 -10.36 -3.62
N ARG A 921 -57.24 -9.13 -3.93
CA ARG A 921 -58.16 -8.04 -4.30
C ARG A 921 -58.92 -8.24 -5.61
N PHE A 922 -58.47 -9.18 -6.45
CA PHE A 922 -59.12 -9.56 -7.70
C PHE A 922 -59.96 -10.84 -7.55
N GLY A 923 -59.94 -11.47 -6.38
CA GLY A 923 -60.65 -12.72 -6.10
C GLY A 923 -59.88 -13.97 -6.52
N ASN A 924 -58.59 -13.87 -6.84
CA ASN A 924 -57.76 -15.04 -7.13
C ASN A 924 -57.40 -15.74 -5.82
N PHE A 925 -57.73 -17.02 -5.71
CA PHE A 925 -57.43 -17.83 -4.53
C PHE A 925 -55.91 -17.99 -4.33
N GLU A 926 -55.47 -18.11 -3.08
CA GLU A 926 -54.06 -18.28 -2.67
C GLU A 926 -53.09 -17.14 -3.06
N ASN A 927 -53.60 -15.94 -3.37
CA ASN A 927 -52.79 -14.79 -3.79
C ASN A 927 -52.67 -13.67 -2.75
N ALA A 928 -53.25 -13.81 -1.56
CA ALA A 928 -53.07 -12.86 -0.46
C ALA A 928 -52.74 -13.58 0.85
N ALA A 929 -51.91 -12.96 1.69
CA ALA A 929 -51.61 -13.47 3.02
C ALA A 929 -52.71 -13.09 4.02
N LYS A 930 -53.32 -14.09 4.63
CA LYS A 930 -54.26 -13.97 5.73
C LYS A 930 -53.53 -14.04 7.06
N PHE A 931 -53.63 -12.97 7.82
CA PHE A 931 -53.12 -12.88 9.18
C PHE A 931 -54.26 -13.04 10.19
N SER A 932 -53.97 -13.73 11.28
CA SER A 932 -54.79 -13.91 12.47
C SER A 932 -54.11 -13.23 13.67
N GLU A 933 -54.75 -13.25 14.84
CA GLU A 933 -54.21 -12.65 16.08
C GLU A 933 -52.83 -13.22 16.49
N LEU A 934 -52.47 -14.41 16.00
CA LEU A 934 -51.20 -15.08 16.27
C LEU A 934 -50.26 -15.11 15.06
N SER A 935 -50.67 -14.52 13.93
CA SER A 935 -49.91 -14.58 12.70
C SER A 935 -48.83 -13.50 12.66
N ARG A 936 -47.62 -13.87 12.27
CA ARG A 936 -46.55 -12.91 11.96
C ARG A 936 -45.62 -13.46 10.90
N TYR A 937 -45.04 -12.54 10.14
CA TYR A 937 -43.96 -12.83 9.21
C TYR A 937 -42.75 -11.98 9.57
N GLU A 938 -41.68 -12.64 10.01
CA GLU A 938 -40.42 -11.98 10.40
C GLU A 938 -39.28 -12.41 9.47
N PHE A 939 -38.44 -11.45 9.11
CA PHE A 939 -37.19 -11.70 8.38
C PHE A 939 -36.11 -10.70 8.78
N TYR A 940 -34.86 -11.04 8.46
CA TYR A 940 -33.68 -10.26 8.82
C TYR A 940 -32.92 -9.89 7.55
N ASP A 941 -32.58 -8.61 7.41
CA ASP A 941 -31.69 -8.14 6.35
C ASP A 941 -30.61 -7.24 6.95
N SER A 942 -29.36 -7.68 6.85
CA SER A 942 -28.17 -6.94 7.29
C SER A 942 -27.60 -6.01 6.21
N THR A 943 -28.03 -6.18 4.96
CA THR A 943 -27.58 -5.42 3.79
C THR A 943 -28.36 -4.12 3.63
N LEU A 944 -29.62 -4.11 4.06
CA LEU A 944 -30.45 -2.90 4.07
C LEU A 944 -30.01 -1.94 5.17
N LYS A 945 -29.30 -0.87 4.78
CA LYS A 945 -29.04 0.31 5.61
C LYS A 945 -29.69 1.58 5.03
N PRO A 946 -31.01 1.56 4.76
CA PRO A 946 -31.67 2.68 4.11
C PRO A 946 -31.71 3.91 5.03
N THR A 947 -31.44 5.06 4.42
CA THR A 947 -31.56 6.38 5.05
C THR A 947 -32.98 6.94 4.96
N SER A 948 -33.78 6.31 4.11
CA SER A 948 -35.18 6.58 3.87
C SER A 948 -35.84 5.31 3.34
N ILE A 949 -37.08 5.05 3.73
CA ILE A 949 -37.77 3.78 3.44
C ILE A 949 -39.19 4.05 3.03
N ASN A 950 -39.66 3.29 2.06
CA ASN A 950 -41.06 3.18 1.75
C ASN A 950 -41.57 1.77 2.01
N PHE A 951 -42.69 1.67 2.73
CA PHE A 951 -43.46 0.44 2.86
C PHE A 951 -44.75 0.63 2.10
N SER A 952 -45.06 -0.27 1.16
CA SER A 952 -46.32 -0.27 0.44
C SER A 952 -46.95 -1.65 0.39
N THR A 953 -48.27 -1.72 0.47
CA THR A 953 -49.03 -2.96 0.48
C THR A 953 -50.51 -2.70 0.21
N TRP A 954 -51.22 -3.71 -0.28
CA TRP A 954 -52.67 -3.76 -0.23
C TRP A 954 -53.12 -4.43 1.07
N ILE A 955 -54.10 -3.84 1.77
CA ILE A 955 -54.68 -4.45 2.97
C ILE A 955 -56.21 -4.51 2.89
N LYS A 956 -56.77 -5.55 3.50
CA LYS A 956 -58.20 -5.67 3.86
C LYS A 956 -58.29 -6.00 5.34
N ALA A 957 -58.34 -4.96 6.16
CA ALA A 957 -58.30 -5.09 7.63
C ALA A 957 -59.67 -5.45 8.21
N GLU A 958 -59.70 -6.32 9.21
CA GLU A 958 -60.89 -6.58 10.03
C GLU A 958 -60.98 -5.55 11.19
N ASN A 959 -62.08 -5.53 11.94
CA ASN A 959 -62.35 -4.49 12.95
C ASN A 959 -61.69 -4.79 14.31
N PHE A 960 -60.60 -4.09 14.65
CA PHE A 960 -59.85 -4.24 15.90
C PHE A 960 -59.32 -2.90 16.42
N ASP A 961 -58.96 -2.82 17.70
CA ASP A 961 -58.68 -1.55 18.38
C ASP A 961 -57.31 -0.92 18.02
N LYS A 962 -56.25 -1.70 17.93
CA LYS A 962 -54.94 -1.28 17.44
C LYS A 962 -54.21 -2.45 16.83
N ILE A 963 -53.55 -2.25 15.68
CA ILE A 963 -52.91 -3.35 14.97
C ILE A 963 -51.64 -2.96 14.22
N VAL A 964 -50.53 -3.67 14.41
CA VAL A 964 -49.29 -3.43 13.67
C VAL A 964 -49.35 -4.04 12.27
N LEU A 965 -49.16 -3.21 11.24
CA LEU A 965 -49.01 -3.65 9.86
C LEU A 965 -47.57 -4.03 9.57
N PHE A 966 -46.64 -3.16 9.97
CA PHE A 966 -45.22 -3.26 9.66
C PHE A 966 -44.40 -2.70 10.81
N ARG A 967 -43.26 -3.34 11.08
CA ARG A 967 -42.23 -2.84 11.99
C ARG A 967 -40.86 -3.14 11.41
N MET A 968 -39.96 -2.18 11.53
CA MET A 968 -38.56 -2.35 11.16
C MET A 968 -37.65 -1.77 12.24
N GLY A 969 -36.65 -2.54 12.67
CA GLY A 969 -35.65 -2.13 13.65
C GLY A 969 -35.75 -2.97 14.93
N ASN A 970 -34.97 -2.59 15.94
CA ASN A 970 -34.88 -3.34 17.20
C ASN A 970 -35.91 -2.87 18.24
N ILE A 971 -35.83 -3.40 19.45
CA ILE A 971 -36.79 -3.09 20.52
C ILE A 971 -36.73 -1.61 20.91
N LEU A 972 -35.54 -1.02 20.85
CA LEU A 972 -35.24 0.34 21.30
C LEU A 972 -35.45 1.36 20.18
N ASN A 973 -35.04 1.04 18.95
CA ASN A 973 -35.06 1.91 17.77
C ASN A 973 -35.77 1.24 16.60
N TYR A 974 -37.00 1.66 16.30
CA TYR A 974 -37.79 1.10 15.22
C TYR A 974 -38.71 2.12 14.55
N TYR A 975 -39.04 1.85 13.29
CA TYR A 975 -40.22 2.38 12.63
C TYR A 975 -41.35 1.37 12.73
N SER A 976 -42.57 1.86 12.86
CA SER A 976 -43.75 1.03 12.76
C SER A 976 -44.87 1.74 12.03
N ILE A 977 -45.70 0.95 11.36
CA ILE A 977 -46.96 1.36 10.76
C ILE A 977 -48.04 0.53 11.43
N TYR A 978 -49.06 1.17 11.99
CA TYR A 978 -50.18 0.48 12.61
C TYR A 978 -51.51 1.12 12.25
N LEU A 979 -52.57 0.32 12.30
CA LEU A 979 -53.94 0.77 12.28
C LEU A 979 -54.36 1.14 13.70
N LEU A 980 -55.01 2.30 13.85
CA LEU A 980 -55.62 2.74 15.09
C LEU A 980 -57.12 2.90 14.87
N LYS A 981 -57.93 2.22 15.67
CA LYS A 981 -59.39 2.41 15.65
C LYS A 981 -59.76 3.74 16.26
N THR A 982 -60.59 4.46 15.54
CA THR A 982 -61.25 5.69 15.96
C THR A 982 -62.75 5.45 16.00
N GLN A 983 -63.51 6.39 16.55
CA GLN A 983 -64.97 6.34 16.51
C GLN A 983 -65.52 6.27 15.07
N SER A 984 -64.78 6.79 14.09
CA SER A 984 -65.18 6.86 12.67
C SER A 984 -64.71 5.68 11.81
N GLY A 985 -63.88 4.77 12.34
CA GLY A 985 -63.21 3.70 11.58
C GLY A 985 -61.70 3.64 11.84
N LEU A 986 -60.91 3.04 10.95
CA LEU A 986 -59.47 2.82 11.17
C LEU A 986 -58.60 3.94 10.57
N LYS A 987 -57.54 4.36 11.25
CA LYS A 987 -56.54 5.29 10.71
C LYS A 987 -55.17 4.64 10.61
N ILE A 988 -54.40 4.98 9.58
CA ILE A 988 -53.00 4.60 9.46
C ILE A 988 -52.18 5.51 10.35
N VAL A 989 -51.28 4.95 11.13
CA VAL A 989 -50.36 5.70 11.97
C VAL A 989 -48.95 5.20 11.68
N ALA A 990 -48.11 6.10 11.18
CA ALA A 990 -46.66 5.93 11.10
C ALA A 990 -46.05 6.37 12.43
N ASN A 991 -45.12 5.59 12.95
CA ASN A 991 -44.46 5.86 14.22
C ASN A 991 -42.97 5.59 14.12
N LYS A 992 -42.17 6.44 14.74
CA LYS A 992 -40.73 6.29 14.90
C LYS A 992 -40.41 6.36 16.39
N ASN A 993 -39.80 5.30 16.90
CA ASN A 993 -39.36 5.21 18.28
C ASN A 993 -37.86 4.99 18.33
N GLY A 994 -37.16 5.66 19.25
CA GLY A 994 -35.72 5.45 19.48
C GLY A 994 -35.23 6.15 20.74
N GLU A 995 -34.40 5.46 21.51
CA GLU A 995 -33.78 5.99 22.75
C GLU A 995 -32.86 7.18 22.49
N TYR A 996 -32.30 7.30 21.28
CA TYR A 996 -31.49 8.45 20.89
C TYR A 996 -32.33 9.65 20.39
N PHE A 997 -33.67 9.51 20.29
CA PHE A 997 -34.58 10.58 19.84
C PHE A 997 -35.30 11.28 20.99
N LEU A 998 -34.72 11.31 22.20
CA LEU A 998 -35.37 11.87 23.39
C LEU A 998 -35.83 13.33 23.22
N ASN A 999 -35.27 14.07 22.25
CA ASN A 999 -35.67 15.45 21.93
C ASN A 999 -36.49 15.61 20.62
N SER A 1000 -36.81 14.55 19.86
CA SER A 1000 -37.67 14.70 18.67
C SER A 1000 -39.14 14.69 19.08
N THR A 1001 -39.85 15.80 18.83
CA THR A 1001 -41.24 16.04 19.27
C THR A 1001 -42.30 15.21 18.54
N LEU A 1002 -41.96 14.50 17.45
CA LEU A 1002 -42.93 13.76 16.64
C LEU A 1002 -42.55 12.28 16.52
N ARG A 1003 -43.08 11.50 17.47
CA ARG A 1003 -43.02 10.04 17.43
C ARG A 1003 -44.08 9.45 16.51
N THR A 1004 -45.27 10.04 16.45
CA THR A 1004 -46.44 9.47 15.74
C THR A 1004 -47.07 10.45 14.77
N PHE A 1005 -47.44 9.96 13.57
CA PHE A 1005 -48.11 10.72 12.51
C PHE A 1005 -49.23 9.88 11.88
N SER A 1006 -50.44 10.42 11.73
CA SER A 1006 -51.61 9.66 11.30
C SER A 1006 -52.23 10.13 9.98
N SER A 1007 -52.94 9.23 9.30
CA SER A 1007 -53.73 9.54 8.12
C SER A 1007 -54.88 10.51 8.43
N ASN A 1008 -55.20 11.37 7.47
CA ASN A 1008 -56.40 12.19 7.47
C ASN A 1008 -57.63 11.32 7.21
N SER A 1009 -57.56 10.46 6.18
CA SER A 1009 -58.64 9.54 5.83
C SER A 1009 -58.82 8.43 6.86
N THR A 1010 -60.06 7.98 6.97
CA THR A 1010 -60.48 6.83 7.76
C THR A 1010 -60.82 5.66 6.84
N LEU A 1011 -60.31 4.47 7.16
CA LEU A 1011 -60.52 3.23 6.42
C LEU A 1011 -61.72 2.47 7.01
N ILE A 1012 -62.55 1.91 6.12
CA ILE A 1012 -63.69 1.08 6.49
C ILE A 1012 -63.21 -0.39 6.61
N PRO A 1013 -63.38 -1.06 7.76
CA PRO A 1013 -63.04 -2.47 7.90
C PRO A 1013 -63.71 -3.35 6.83
N GLY A 1014 -62.99 -4.36 6.33
CA GLY A 1014 -63.47 -5.30 5.32
C GLY A 1014 -63.35 -4.83 3.87
N GLN A 1015 -62.79 -3.64 3.60
CA GLN A 1015 -62.50 -3.15 2.24
C GLN A 1015 -61.01 -3.18 1.92
N TRP A 1016 -60.66 -3.35 0.64
CA TRP A 1016 -59.28 -3.27 0.16
C TRP A 1016 -58.82 -1.82 0.03
N TYR A 1017 -57.66 -1.51 0.60
CA TYR A 1017 -56.97 -0.23 0.45
C TYR A 1017 -55.51 -0.47 0.11
N PHE A 1018 -54.99 0.31 -0.84
CA PHE A 1018 -53.56 0.41 -1.03
C PHE A 1018 -53.01 1.47 -0.09
N ILE A 1019 -51.97 1.11 0.67
CA ILE A 1019 -51.29 2.03 1.58
C ILE A 1019 -49.84 2.09 1.19
N SER A 1020 -49.30 3.30 1.19
CA SER A 1020 -47.86 3.52 1.07
C SER A 1020 -47.40 4.56 2.08
N VAL A 1021 -46.43 4.22 2.92
CA VAL A 1021 -45.88 5.09 3.96
C VAL A 1021 -44.40 5.31 3.70
N GLN A 1022 -44.02 6.57 3.60
CA GLN A 1022 -42.64 7.01 3.38
C GLN A 1022 -42.06 7.55 4.69
N PHE A 1023 -40.98 6.95 5.15
CA PHE A 1023 -40.15 7.43 6.25
C PHE A 1023 -39.01 8.26 5.68
N LEU A 1024 -39.18 9.59 5.70
CA LEU A 1024 -38.19 10.55 5.24
C LEU A 1024 -37.19 10.84 6.35
N SER A 1025 -36.01 11.38 6.00
CA SER A 1025 -35.05 11.85 6.99
C SER A 1025 -35.60 12.96 7.90
N ASN A 1026 -36.50 13.77 7.34
CA ASN A 1026 -37.11 14.91 8.02
C ASN A 1026 -38.63 14.81 8.17
N GLY A 1027 -39.27 13.64 8.06
CA GLY A 1027 -40.72 13.54 8.22
C GLY A 1027 -41.36 12.27 7.67
N TYR A 1028 -42.65 12.35 7.35
CA TYR A 1028 -43.45 11.23 6.86
C TYR A 1028 -44.36 11.68 5.71
N ASP A 1029 -44.61 10.78 4.77
CA ASP A 1029 -45.75 10.88 3.84
C ASP A 1029 -46.59 9.59 3.93
N ILE A 1030 -47.91 9.74 3.97
CA ILE A 1030 -48.88 8.64 3.94
C ILE A 1030 -49.73 8.79 2.69
N TYR A 1031 -49.80 7.74 1.88
CA TYR A 1031 -50.64 7.65 0.69
C TYR A 1031 -51.70 6.56 0.89
N ILE A 1032 -52.94 6.85 0.47
CA ILE A 1032 -54.05 5.90 0.45
C ILE A 1032 -54.64 5.90 -0.94
N ASN A 1033 -54.69 4.72 -1.59
CA ASN A 1033 -55.13 4.54 -2.98
C ASN A 1033 -54.47 5.58 -3.89
N GLN A 1034 -53.14 5.52 -4.03
CA GLN A 1034 -52.23 6.41 -4.78
C GLN A 1034 -52.22 7.91 -4.40
N ASN A 1035 -53.22 8.42 -3.69
CA ASN A 1035 -53.30 9.83 -3.33
C ASN A 1035 -52.52 10.12 -2.05
N LEU A 1036 -51.78 11.22 -2.02
CA LEU A 1036 -51.15 11.73 -0.80
C LEU A 1036 -52.26 12.12 0.18
N ASP A 1037 -52.36 11.39 1.29
CA ASP A 1037 -53.38 11.59 2.30
C ASP A 1037 -52.90 12.55 3.40
N ASN A 1038 -51.65 12.39 3.86
CA ASN A 1038 -51.06 13.30 4.83
C ASN A 1038 -49.52 13.39 4.68
N SER A 1039 -48.96 14.57 4.99
CA SER A 1039 -47.53 14.85 4.89
C SER A 1039 -47.05 15.73 6.04
N ILE A 1040 -45.86 15.47 6.57
CA ILE A 1040 -45.20 16.34 7.54
C ILE A 1040 -43.70 16.45 7.26
N ARG A 1041 -43.11 17.62 7.52
CA ARG A 1041 -41.68 17.92 7.39
C ARG A 1041 -41.17 18.63 8.63
N HIS A 1042 -39.91 18.41 8.98
CA HIS A 1042 -39.19 19.05 10.08
C HIS A 1042 -38.02 19.87 9.55
N GLN A 1043 -37.80 21.04 10.16
CA GLN A 1043 -36.56 21.80 9.95
C GLN A 1043 -35.46 21.20 10.83
N GLY A 1044 -34.33 20.79 10.24
CA GLY A 1044 -33.14 20.36 10.97
C GLY A 1044 -33.08 18.89 11.43
N GLY A 1045 -33.90 17.99 10.86
CA GLY A 1045 -33.83 16.56 11.19
C GLY A 1045 -32.53 15.92 10.73
N GLN A 1046 -31.67 15.51 11.68
CA GLN A 1046 -30.52 14.64 11.37
C GLN A 1046 -31.00 13.24 10.98
N TYR A 1047 -30.31 12.64 10.01
CA TYR A 1047 -30.60 11.29 9.53
C TYR A 1047 -30.45 10.27 10.68
N PRO A 1048 -31.50 9.50 11.01
CA PRO A 1048 -31.38 8.36 11.90
C PRO A 1048 -30.59 7.26 11.18
N SER A 1049 -29.29 7.23 11.40
CA SER A 1049 -28.45 6.16 10.91
C SER A 1049 -28.65 4.91 11.75
N PHE A 1050 -29.14 3.83 11.15
CA PHE A 1050 -29.05 2.48 11.73
C PHE A 1050 -27.60 1.99 11.65
N TYR A 1051 -26.72 2.60 12.44
CA TYR A 1051 -25.33 2.13 12.50
C TYR A 1051 -25.29 0.81 13.26
N ASN A 1052 -24.94 -0.26 12.53
CA ASN A 1052 -24.36 -1.51 13.02
C ASN A 1052 -25.26 -2.64 13.52
N TYR A 1053 -26.59 -2.58 13.39
CA TYR A 1053 -27.45 -3.71 13.74
C TYR A 1053 -28.16 -4.29 12.52
N PRO A 1054 -28.24 -5.63 12.38
CA PRO A 1054 -29.15 -6.25 11.42
C PRO A 1054 -30.57 -5.79 11.74
N LEU A 1055 -31.30 -5.32 10.72
CA LEU A 1055 -32.66 -4.86 10.89
C LEU A 1055 -33.60 -6.06 10.88
N THR A 1056 -34.40 -6.19 11.94
CA THR A 1056 -35.53 -7.12 11.97
C THR A 1056 -36.74 -6.43 11.35
N TYR A 1057 -37.35 -7.10 10.38
CA TYR A 1057 -38.60 -6.71 9.76
C TYR A 1057 -39.68 -7.65 10.28
N SER A 1058 -40.79 -7.08 10.76
CA SER A 1058 -41.95 -7.84 11.22
C SER A 1058 -43.18 -7.29 10.54
N ILE A 1059 -43.91 -8.18 9.87
CA ILE A 1059 -45.17 -7.89 9.18
C ILE A 1059 -46.29 -8.60 9.94
N GLY A 1060 -47.33 -7.83 10.23
CA GLY A 1060 -48.54 -8.32 10.87
C GLY A 1060 -48.45 -8.55 12.38
N SER A 1061 -47.35 -8.24 13.06
CA SER A 1061 -47.35 -8.23 14.54
C SER A 1061 -46.28 -7.35 15.16
N LYS A 1062 -46.35 -7.19 16.49
CA LYS A 1062 -45.27 -6.68 17.33
C LYS A 1062 -44.50 -7.87 17.93
N TYR A 1063 -43.23 -7.65 18.31
CA TYR A 1063 -42.31 -8.66 18.86
C TYR A 1063 -42.85 -9.47 20.06
N ASP A 1064 -43.85 -8.94 20.77
CA ASP A 1064 -44.51 -9.53 21.93
C ASP A 1064 -45.86 -10.23 21.60
N ASN A 1065 -46.20 -10.39 20.32
CA ASN A 1065 -47.50 -10.89 19.82
C ASN A 1065 -48.72 -10.08 20.27
N LEU A 1066 -48.53 -8.88 20.82
CA LEU A 1066 -49.62 -7.99 21.18
C LEU A 1066 -49.95 -7.09 19.99
N ASN A 1067 -51.23 -7.00 19.62
CA ASN A 1067 -51.74 -6.17 18.52
C ASN A 1067 -51.36 -6.67 17.11
N SER A 1068 -51.51 -7.97 16.84
CA SER A 1068 -51.28 -8.57 15.52
C SER A 1068 -52.38 -8.22 14.50
N PHE A 1069 -51.99 -8.12 13.23
CA PHE A 1069 -52.86 -7.93 12.06
C PHE A 1069 -53.84 -9.08 11.90
N VAL A 1070 -55.11 -8.71 11.80
CA VAL A 1070 -56.19 -9.62 11.45
C VAL A 1070 -56.85 -9.09 10.19
N GLY A 1071 -56.76 -9.88 9.12
CA GLY A 1071 -57.20 -9.50 7.79
C GLY A 1071 -56.27 -10.02 6.71
N LEU A 1072 -56.39 -9.46 5.51
CA LEU A 1072 -55.60 -9.86 4.35
C LEU A 1072 -54.57 -8.78 4.00
N MET A 1073 -53.35 -9.19 3.65
CA MET A 1073 -52.36 -8.33 2.99
C MET A 1073 -51.93 -8.95 1.66
N ASP A 1074 -51.64 -8.10 0.69
CA ASP A 1074 -51.25 -8.50 -0.65
C ASP A 1074 -50.18 -7.54 -1.19
N ASN A 1075 -49.25 -8.05 -2.00
CA ASN A 1075 -48.25 -7.26 -2.73
C ASN A 1075 -47.41 -6.35 -1.81
N ILE A 1076 -46.86 -6.90 -0.73
CA ILE A 1076 -46.04 -6.15 0.21
C ILE A 1076 -44.71 -5.80 -0.45
N LYS A 1077 -44.32 -4.53 -0.41
CA LYS A 1077 -43.08 -4.02 -0.96
C LYS A 1077 -42.39 -3.13 0.07
N ILE A 1078 -41.14 -3.47 0.36
CA ILE A 1078 -40.22 -2.60 1.10
C ILE A 1078 -39.26 -2.02 0.08
N ILE A 1079 -39.13 -0.72 0.07
CA ILE A 1079 -38.30 0.01 -0.87
C ILE A 1079 -37.30 0.82 -0.05
N SER A 1080 -36.01 0.61 -0.33
CA SER A 1080 -34.95 1.51 0.11
C SER A 1080 -35.06 2.77 -0.74
N GLY A 1081 -35.65 3.82 -0.16
CA GLY A 1081 -35.88 5.08 -0.81
C GLY A 1081 -37.29 5.60 -0.75
N ILE A 1082 -37.46 6.79 -1.33
CA ILE A 1082 -38.70 7.55 -1.36
C ILE A 1082 -39.20 7.61 -2.79
N PRO A 1083 -40.19 6.78 -3.16
CA PRO A 1083 -40.83 6.89 -4.45
C PRO A 1083 -41.47 8.27 -4.62
N ASN A 1084 -41.37 8.88 -5.79
CA ASN A 1084 -42.15 10.08 -6.12
C ASN A 1084 -43.66 9.74 -6.28
N PRO A 1085 -44.57 10.72 -6.30
CA PRO A 1085 -46.03 10.45 -6.38
C PRO A 1085 -46.45 9.59 -7.57
N GLN A 1086 -45.72 9.63 -8.67
CA GLN A 1086 -46.05 8.85 -9.86
C GLN A 1086 -45.53 7.42 -9.75
N GLU A 1087 -44.35 7.22 -9.14
CA GLU A 1087 -43.86 5.90 -8.75
C GLU A 1087 -44.82 5.26 -7.72
N ILE A 1088 -45.41 6.03 -6.80
CA ILE A 1088 -46.50 5.56 -5.92
C ILE A 1088 -47.73 5.12 -6.72
N SER A 1089 -48.10 5.85 -7.77
CA SER A 1089 -49.19 5.45 -8.67
C SER A 1089 -48.88 4.16 -9.43
N SER A 1090 -47.63 3.96 -9.84
CA SER A 1090 -47.18 2.69 -10.43
C SER A 1090 -47.21 1.54 -9.43
N LEU A 1091 -46.83 1.77 -8.17
CA LEU A 1091 -46.94 0.77 -7.10
C LEU A 1091 -48.39 0.37 -6.86
N TYR A 1092 -49.31 1.35 -6.85
CA TYR A 1092 -50.75 1.10 -6.74
C TYR A 1092 -51.27 0.19 -7.86
N LEU A 1093 -50.87 0.44 -9.11
CA LEU A 1093 -51.30 -0.36 -10.27
C LEU A 1093 -50.58 -1.70 -10.40
N SER A 1094 -49.50 -1.93 -9.65
CA SER A 1094 -48.68 -3.13 -9.78
C SER A 1094 -49.28 -4.34 -9.05
N ASN A 1095 -49.34 -5.48 -9.74
CA ASN A 1095 -49.80 -6.76 -9.20
C ASN A 1095 -48.65 -7.75 -8.93
N SER A 1096 -47.40 -7.31 -9.10
CA SER A 1096 -46.20 -8.16 -8.96
C SER A 1096 -45.05 -7.40 -8.32
N CYS A 1097 -43.95 -8.11 -8.06
CA CYS A 1097 -42.67 -7.55 -7.61
C CYS A 1097 -41.86 -6.88 -8.71
N ILE A 1098 -42.35 -6.89 -9.95
CA ILE A 1098 -41.69 -6.26 -11.07
C ILE A 1098 -42.33 -4.88 -11.23
N PHE A 1099 -41.60 -3.84 -10.87
CA PHE A 1099 -42.03 -2.48 -11.13
C PHE A 1099 -40.81 -1.59 -11.35
N ASN A 1100 -40.88 -0.75 -12.39
CA ASN A 1100 -39.75 0.03 -12.86
C ASN A 1100 -39.93 1.49 -12.42
N PHE A 1101 -39.04 1.94 -11.53
CA PHE A 1101 -38.89 3.36 -11.20
C PHE A 1101 -38.24 4.07 -12.39
N CYS A 1102 -39.01 4.81 -13.16
CA CYS A 1102 -38.50 5.61 -14.27
C CYS A 1102 -39.11 7.02 -14.22
N PRO A 1103 -38.33 8.07 -14.52
CA PRO A 1103 -38.86 9.43 -14.55
C PRO A 1103 -39.89 9.58 -15.67
N ASN A 1104 -40.96 10.33 -15.39
CA ASN A 1104 -42.10 10.44 -16.30
C ASN A 1104 -41.82 11.24 -17.56
N SER A 1105 -41.00 12.28 -17.53
CA SER A 1105 -40.70 13.10 -18.70
C SER A 1105 -39.30 13.65 -18.58
N ARG A 1106 -38.55 13.64 -19.68
CA ARG A 1106 -37.21 14.21 -19.73
C ARG A 1106 -37.17 15.25 -20.84
N VAL A 1107 -36.91 16.50 -20.47
CA VAL A 1107 -36.63 17.56 -21.44
C VAL A 1107 -35.19 17.36 -21.88
N ILE A 1108 -34.99 17.07 -23.16
CA ILE A 1108 -33.65 16.87 -23.70
C ILE A 1108 -33.06 18.25 -24.04
N PRO A 1109 -31.83 18.57 -23.57
CA PRO A 1109 -31.18 19.82 -23.90
C PRO A 1109 -31.09 20.03 -25.42
N LYS A 1110 -31.25 21.28 -25.86
CA LYS A 1110 -31.22 21.63 -27.29
C LYS A 1110 -29.87 21.35 -27.97
N THR A 1111 -28.78 21.23 -27.22
CA THR A 1111 -27.46 20.86 -27.76
C THR A 1111 -26.82 19.81 -26.86
N ILE A 1112 -26.37 18.69 -27.45
CA ILE A 1112 -25.72 17.58 -26.76
C ILE A 1112 -24.31 17.41 -27.35
N THR A 1113 -23.29 17.73 -26.56
CA THR A 1113 -21.88 17.73 -27.00
C THR A 1113 -21.06 16.57 -26.47
N SER A 1114 -21.69 15.61 -25.81
CA SER A 1114 -21.06 14.43 -25.19
C SER A 1114 -21.87 13.16 -25.36
N ASN A 1115 -21.22 12.03 -25.08
CA ASN A 1115 -21.93 10.78 -24.97
C ASN A 1115 -22.96 10.88 -23.83
N SER A 1116 -24.24 10.71 -24.15
CA SER A 1116 -25.34 10.98 -23.21
C SER A 1116 -26.45 9.93 -23.31
N TYR A 1117 -27.07 9.61 -22.18
CA TYR A 1117 -28.14 8.63 -22.06
C TYR A 1117 -29.40 9.26 -21.44
N TYR A 1118 -30.48 9.27 -22.20
CA TYR A 1118 -31.79 9.80 -21.82
C TYR A 1118 -32.80 8.67 -21.67
N GLN A 1119 -33.60 8.68 -20.60
CA GLN A 1119 -34.65 7.68 -20.37
C GLN A 1119 -35.88 8.34 -19.74
N ALA A 1120 -37.08 8.03 -20.24
CA ALA A 1120 -38.35 8.46 -19.64
C ALA A 1120 -39.49 7.45 -19.89
N LEU A 1121 -40.50 7.42 -19.03
CA LEU A 1121 -41.71 6.59 -19.25
C LEU A 1121 -42.69 7.19 -20.26
N ASN A 1122 -42.83 8.52 -20.33
CA ASN A 1122 -43.74 9.17 -21.28
C ASN A 1122 -43.06 9.51 -22.61
N PRO A 1123 -43.82 10.02 -23.60
CA PRO A 1123 -43.25 10.50 -24.84
C PRO A 1123 -42.13 11.49 -24.58
N ILE A 1124 -40.99 11.27 -25.22
CA ILE A 1124 -39.88 12.22 -25.24
C ILE A 1124 -40.01 13.03 -26.52
N GLU A 1125 -40.10 14.35 -26.40
CA GLU A 1125 -40.06 15.25 -27.55
C GLU A 1125 -38.74 16.03 -27.55
N THR A 1126 -38.02 16.05 -28.65
CA THR A 1126 -36.70 16.73 -28.71
C THR A 1126 -36.41 17.37 -30.06
N ASP A 1127 -35.90 18.61 -30.03
CA ASP A 1127 -35.33 19.35 -31.17
C ASP A 1127 -33.79 19.46 -31.05
N ALA A 1128 -33.14 18.50 -30.40
CA ALA A 1128 -31.73 18.59 -30.02
C ALA A 1128 -30.75 18.49 -31.20
N ASN A 1129 -29.67 19.27 -31.13
CA ASN A 1129 -28.47 19.15 -31.96
C ASN A 1129 -27.42 18.29 -31.26
N ILE A 1130 -27.16 17.10 -31.81
CA ILE A 1130 -26.36 16.03 -31.24
C ILE A 1130 -25.02 15.95 -31.96
N ASN A 1131 -23.94 16.23 -31.23
CA ASN A 1131 -22.56 16.18 -31.72
C ASN A 1131 -21.74 15.04 -31.09
N ALA A 1132 -22.38 14.16 -30.31
CA ALA A 1132 -21.74 13.00 -29.68
C ALA A 1132 -22.74 11.85 -29.45
N LYS A 1133 -22.26 10.64 -29.09
CA LYS A 1133 -23.05 9.42 -29.12
C LYS A 1133 -24.20 9.49 -28.10
N THR A 1134 -25.43 9.62 -28.57
CA THR A 1134 -26.59 9.82 -27.70
C THR A 1134 -27.54 8.65 -27.79
N ILE A 1135 -28.02 8.18 -26.64
CA ILE A 1135 -29.04 7.15 -26.57
C ILE A 1135 -30.27 7.69 -25.83
N ILE A 1136 -31.46 7.56 -26.42
CA ILE A 1136 -32.74 7.92 -25.82
C ILE A 1136 -33.60 6.66 -25.69
N TYR A 1137 -34.16 6.45 -24.51
CA TYR A 1137 -35.16 5.44 -24.20
C TYR A 1137 -36.48 6.10 -23.83
N SER A 1138 -37.57 5.71 -24.48
CA SER A 1138 -38.92 6.05 -24.02
C SER A 1138 -39.74 4.80 -23.80
N GLY A 1139 -40.49 4.77 -22.69
CA GLY A 1139 -41.51 3.75 -22.43
C GLY A 1139 -42.75 3.87 -23.32
N LYS A 1140 -42.91 4.99 -24.07
CA LYS A 1140 -44.06 5.23 -24.95
C LYS A 1140 -43.66 5.61 -26.37
N SER A 1141 -43.04 6.77 -26.57
CA SER A 1141 -42.70 7.28 -27.90
C SER A 1141 -41.58 8.32 -27.87
N ILE A 1142 -40.87 8.50 -28.98
CA ILE A 1142 -39.83 9.51 -29.14
C ILE A 1142 -40.18 10.34 -30.37
N LEU A 1143 -40.54 11.61 -30.16
CA LEU A 1143 -40.88 12.57 -31.21
C LEU A 1143 -39.71 13.53 -31.46
N LEU A 1144 -39.07 13.39 -32.62
CA LEU A 1144 -38.03 14.32 -33.06
C LEU A 1144 -38.72 15.54 -33.70
N LYS A 1145 -38.58 16.71 -33.09
CA LYS A 1145 -39.15 17.98 -33.54
C LYS A 1145 -38.26 18.64 -34.60
N ASN A 1146 -38.85 19.55 -35.39
CA ASN A 1146 -38.09 20.40 -36.32
C ASN A 1146 -36.96 21.12 -35.59
N GLY A 1147 -35.73 20.95 -36.08
CA GLY A 1147 -34.52 21.45 -35.43
C GLY A 1147 -33.60 20.36 -34.87
N PHE A 1148 -34.09 19.11 -34.76
CA PHE A 1148 -33.25 17.97 -34.41
C PHE A 1148 -32.18 17.72 -35.49
N GLU A 1149 -30.92 17.57 -35.07
CA GLU A 1149 -29.78 17.36 -35.96
C GLU A 1149 -28.77 16.44 -35.28
N ALA A 1150 -28.17 15.48 -35.99
CA ALA A 1150 -27.08 14.65 -35.47
C ALA A 1150 -25.86 14.73 -36.39
N LYS A 1151 -24.84 15.51 -36.01
CA LYS A 1151 -23.63 15.73 -36.84
C LYS A 1151 -22.49 14.82 -36.41
N GLY A 1152 -22.03 13.98 -37.34
CA GLY A 1152 -20.79 13.21 -37.17
C GLY A 1152 -20.82 12.22 -36.02
N THR A 1153 -22.00 11.75 -35.61
CA THR A 1153 -22.17 10.91 -34.43
C THR A 1153 -23.34 9.96 -34.52
N THR A 1154 -23.45 9.01 -33.59
CA THR A 1154 -24.52 8.03 -33.54
C THR A 1154 -25.60 8.45 -32.55
N PHE A 1155 -26.83 8.56 -33.05
CA PHE A 1155 -28.03 8.70 -32.24
C PHE A 1155 -28.79 7.37 -32.21
N THR A 1156 -29.14 6.89 -31.03
CA THR A 1156 -29.93 5.69 -30.82
C THR A 1156 -31.19 6.05 -30.07
N ALA A 1157 -32.35 5.80 -30.67
CA ALA A 1157 -33.66 5.96 -30.03
C ALA A 1157 -34.31 4.58 -29.89
N GLN A 1158 -34.71 4.21 -28.69
CA GLN A 1158 -35.34 2.92 -28.42
C GLN A 1158 -36.65 3.13 -27.67
N ILE A 1159 -37.74 2.64 -28.26
CA ILE A 1159 -39.01 2.50 -27.54
C ILE A 1159 -38.96 1.13 -26.87
N ALA A 1160 -38.74 1.12 -25.57
CA ALA A 1160 -38.71 -0.10 -24.78
C ALA A 1160 -39.35 0.20 -23.42
N SER A 1161 -40.14 -0.75 -22.91
CA SER A 1161 -40.42 -0.81 -21.47
C SER A 1161 -39.09 -0.72 -20.75
N CYS A 1162 -38.96 0.21 -19.80
CA CYS A 1162 -37.69 0.52 -19.13
C CYS A 1162 -36.88 -0.76 -18.89
N PRO A 1163 -35.70 -0.93 -19.51
CA PRO A 1163 -34.88 -2.12 -19.25
C PRO A 1163 -34.56 -2.21 -17.76
N ASN A 1164 -34.65 -3.43 -17.22
CA ASN A 1164 -34.31 -3.74 -15.84
C ASN A 1164 -32.82 -3.55 -15.57
#